data_AF-A0A395MKD3-F1
#
_entry.id   AF-A0A395MKD3-F1
#
_cell.length_a   1.000
_cell.length_b   1.000
_cell.length_c   1.000
_cell.angle_alpha   90.00
_cell.angle_beta   90.00
_cell.angle_gamma   90.00
#
_symmetry.space_group_name_H-M   'P 1'
#
loop_
_entity.id
_entity.type
_entity.pdbx_description
1 polymer ?
#
loop_
_entity_poly.entity_id
_entity_poly.type
_entity_poly.pdbx_seq_one_letter_code
_entity_poly.pdbx_strand_id
1 'polypeptide(L)'
;MFQRFKSAIDRTIAEEQARQQTATQSRTPSRTGSTSSRKGDGTPAQRAKSRKHASDAGDAPNPDPAVFEAAFVIDDSDEPSRAATPLPPTTTDEKKPDSANASGSASEEKASEGQGPNDEASTDKGEDGVAEAPGNKPQTPKPQELSPEIRQKLRKLEKLEATYPELLRSYRVAHRRATAIEPFEKALRENTPLTSIGDPDALVEYLNQVNLRSDMVMQELKKISEDKEELQKKHNEAEEKTKKLEEELATLKLDNVDQPAINDSETAKDAKNDKHEDTPPEEIEKSKSPVSSVIGMFSPKHKPQKSLTEVAEPKESNEEFFSYDDEIPQLQADVASKSEEIEKLKSEVEHLQKELSTVRETSTGLVEDLENATRELSESRDAAAAKESLQAQLDERNKEIKSLNERLEESQTQLKQLEEDKNAHNVKVDELKASLASSDKRASELDAELAKASNAKNISKKLIDDLNNQIDTLKKEKSDSQTKIDDLTKKLESKSITATPTPTATPTPVVPQAAAGGGGKKKNNKKKKGKGGAGGGATAPSQILPAGDSTDTPEPAVPAETAGNAELEAEIAKLKEEVAEKDTQIDRLCKRRKTEEDLREEIESLQENLLTIGQDHVEAKDKIKELEAEKLELKTQITDLEKKISSSTSDAEASTKMQNEMDSLKTEYNDLKEKTSTLQADLGAAQQLAQNRFKDLTELREVLQKAQPELKSLRQESVTLKTTKEELATKTKELKDMEKREKDLKRDLERAQKLSSDRETEIKGLQEKVTAETNAKLRLEDAQRVSGRDLRRCEAEKVEIGARADKAEQELQTLQDELDKLRPKVKELEEQMHKLRREKAAAQEEADFKTQQYSNAQGLLSSMRDQTAEMSVQLKESKSQAESLEEELAEVQRLLQERTREGETMRRLLADVDERADNKIRDMRARMEAAVEERDRIEDESATLARRKTRETEDLKQKLKDLEREVKTLTHERDELEQREKEWRKRREELESVEEKAEAEADELRTTASQLRTALDASEKQVRDVEKQRAELRRMLEESRQRYEKLSKDLKSAQTKLVASSSRSSFDSVRSGSNGSPAAAGAPDTVYLKTILLQFLEQKDTKLRAQLVPVLGKLLRFDKTDEQKWQNAVQHIEVK
;
A
#
# COMPACT_ATOMS: atom_id res chain seq x y z
N MET A 1 12.81 -55.74 28.47
CA MET A 1 13.54 -55.90 27.19
C MET A 1 12.69 -56.53 26.09
N PHE A 2 12.04 -57.68 26.32
CA PHE A 2 11.31 -58.45 25.29
C PHE A 2 10.42 -57.66 24.30
N GLN A 3 9.67 -56.63 24.72
CA GLN A 3 8.91 -55.79 23.78
C GLN A 3 9.79 -55.08 22.74
N ARG A 4 11.00 -54.63 23.09
CA ARG A 4 11.94 -54.03 22.13
C ARG A 4 12.50 -55.06 21.16
N PHE A 5 12.76 -56.29 21.62
CA PHE A 5 13.12 -57.39 20.72
C PHE A 5 11.97 -57.78 19.80
N LYS A 6 10.73 -57.80 20.30
CA LYS A 6 9.56 -58.10 19.47
C LYS A 6 9.33 -57.01 18.42
N SER A 7 9.32 -55.72 18.80
CA SER A 7 9.23 -54.62 17.83
C SER A 7 10.44 -54.52 16.89
N ALA A 8 11.61 -55.05 17.26
CA ALA A 8 12.74 -55.20 16.34
C ALA A 8 12.46 -56.32 15.32
N ILE A 9 12.05 -57.50 15.78
CA ILE A 9 11.68 -58.64 14.92
C ILE A 9 10.52 -58.29 13.98
N ASP A 10 9.44 -57.69 14.49
CA ASP A 10 8.29 -57.25 13.71
C ASP A 10 8.71 -56.20 12.64
N ARG A 11 9.69 -55.33 12.96
CA ARG A 11 10.27 -54.36 12.02
C ARG A 11 11.21 -55.01 11.00
N THR A 12 12.00 -56.01 11.38
CA THR A 12 12.84 -56.77 10.45
C THR A 12 11.98 -57.59 9.49
N ILE A 13 10.90 -58.21 9.96
CA ILE A 13 9.93 -58.92 9.12
C ILE A 13 9.25 -57.95 8.14
N ALA A 14 8.86 -56.74 8.59
CA ALA A 14 8.30 -55.73 7.70
C ALA A 14 9.33 -55.20 6.67
N GLU A 15 10.60 -55.02 7.05
CA GLU A 15 11.67 -54.63 6.12
C GLU A 15 11.99 -55.75 5.11
N GLU A 16 11.96 -57.01 5.53
CA GLU A 16 12.23 -58.17 4.67
C GLU A 16 11.05 -58.45 3.71
N GLN A 17 9.80 -58.25 4.15
CA GLN A 17 8.63 -58.23 3.26
C GLN A 17 8.70 -57.09 2.24
N ALA A 18 9.14 -55.89 2.65
CA ALA A 18 9.36 -54.78 1.73
C ALA A 18 10.49 -55.06 0.72
N ARG A 19 11.56 -55.76 1.13
CA ARG A 19 12.62 -56.24 0.23
C ARG A 19 12.11 -57.29 -0.77
N GLN A 20 11.25 -58.21 -0.35
CA GLN A 20 10.65 -59.19 -1.28
C GLN A 20 9.68 -58.54 -2.29
N GLN A 21 8.89 -57.55 -1.89
CA GLN A 21 8.04 -56.80 -2.83
C GLN A 21 8.85 -55.93 -3.81
N THR A 22 9.94 -55.30 -3.37
CA THR A 22 10.80 -54.50 -4.26
C THR A 22 11.66 -55.37 -5.21
N ALA A 23 12.00 -56.60 -4.81
CA ALA A 23 12.70 -57.56 -5.68
C ALA A 23 11.84 -58.10 -6.85
N THR A 24 10.51 -57.96 -6.80
CA THR A 24 9.59 -58.49 -7.82
C THR A 24 9.14 -57.48 -8.88
N GLN A 25 9.53 -56.20 -8.79
CA GLN A 25 9.07 -55.13 -9.70
C GLN A 25 10.17 -54.51 -10.58
N SER A 26 11.35 -55.12 -10.71
CA SER A 26 12.54 -54.51 -11.34
C SER A 26 13.16 -55.30 -12.51
N ARG A 27 12.33 -55.81 -13.44
CA ARG A 27 12.80 -56.27 -14.78
C ARG A 27 11.89 -55.80 -15.91
N THR A 28 12.32 -54.79 -16.65
CA THR A 28 11.79 -54.46 -17.99
C THR A 28 12.41 -55.38 -19.05
N PRO A 29 11.78 -55.46 -20.23
CA PRO A 29 12.43 -54.88 -21.41
C PRO A 29 11.49 -53.96 -22.24
N SER A 30 12.00 -53.36 -23.31
CA SER A 30 11.35 -52.30 -24.09
C SER A 30 11.28 -52.61 -25.60
N ARG A 31 10.36 -51.92 -26.31
CA ARG A 31 10.10 -51.98 -27.77
C ARG A 31 9.55 -53.35 -28.25
N THR A 32 8.85 -53.46 -29.39
CA THR A 32 8.45 -52.50 -30.44
C THR A 32 6.93 -52.60 -30.70
N GLY A 33 6.38 -51.99 -31.77
CA GLY A 33 4.94 -52.07 -32.10
C GLY A 33 4.64 -52.37 -33.57
N SER A 34 3.40 -52.08 -33.96
CA SER A 34 2.83 -52.00 -35.32
C SER A 34 2.20 -53.25 -35.99
N THR A 35 1.04 -52.95 -36.60
CA THR A 35 0.40 -53.48 -37.83
C THR A 35 -0.16 -54.92 -37.97
N SER A 36 -1.50 -54.97 -38.00
CA SER A 36 -2.34 -55.46 -39.15
C SER A 36 -2.38 -56.96 -39.52
N SER A 37 -3.58 -57.58 -39.48
CA SER A 37 -4.49 -57.61 -40.65
C SER A 37 -5.64 -58.64 -40.59
N ARG A 38 -6.86 -58.22 -41.02
CA ARG A 38 -7.88 -58.94 -41.87
C ARG A 38 -8.41 -60.32 -41.37
N LYS A 39 -9.56 -60.88 -41.80
CA LYS A 39 -10.48 -60.66 -42.95
C LYS A 39 -11.88 -61.27 -42.64
N GLY A 40 -12.93 -60.92 -43.42
CA GLY A 40 -14.28 -61.53 -43.36
C GLY A 40 -15.39 -60.47 -43.30
N ASP A 41 -15.96 -59.90 -44.38
CA ASP A 41 -16.51 -60.41 -45.66
C ASP A 41 -18.03 -60.72 -45.59
N GLY A 42 -18.79 -60.43 -46.66
CA GLY A 42 -20.24 -60.72 -46.76
C GLY A 42 -21.22 -59.52 -46.83
N THR A 43 -21.30 -58.82 -47.98
CA THR A 43 -22.51 -58.08 -48.44
C THR A 43 -23.62 -59.07 -48.89
N PRO A 44 -24.93 -58.72 -49.06
CA PRO A 44 -25.43 -57.51 -49.77
C PRO A 44 -26.86 -56.95 -49.41
N ALA A 45 -27.32 -55.98 -50.24
CA ALA A 45 -28.73 -55.61 -50.53
C ALA A 45 -29.55 -54.82 -49.46
N GLN A 46 -30.51 -53.92 -49.79
CA GLN A 46 -30.92 -53.33 -51.09
C GLN A 46 -31.68 -51.96 -50.95
N ARG A 47 -31.28 -50.97 -51.78
CA ARG A 47 -32.14 -50.13 -52.70
C ARG A 47 -33.08 -48.98 -52.19
N ALA A 48 -33.17 -47.93 -53.03
CA ALA A 48 -34.18 -46.83 -53.16
C ALA A 48 -34.03 -45.59 -52.23
N LYS A 49 -33.66 -44.39 -52.73
CA LYS A 49 -34.41 -43.32 -53.48
C LYS A 49 -35.23 -42.38 -52.54
N SER A 50 -35.35 -41.05 -52.74
CA SER A 50 -35.11 -40.14 -53.91
C SER A 50 -34.64 -38.72 -53.49
N ARG A 51 -33.67 -38.08 -54.18
CA ARG A 51 -33.78 -36.93 -55.15
C ARG A 51 -34.70 -35.74 -54.74
N LYS A 52 -34.17 -34.51 -54.57
CA LYS A 52 -34.06 -33.34 -55.51
C LYS A 52 -35.41 -32.68 -55.90
N HIS A 53 -35.63 -31.38 -56.20
CA HIS A 53 -34.83 -30.13 -56.43
C HIS A 53 -35.37 -28.97 -55.53
N ALA A 54 -34.82 -27.76 -55.32
CA ALA A 54 -33.65 -26.98 -55.83
C ALA A 54 -33.90 -25.90 -56.95
N SER A 55 -34.03 -24.61 -56.56
CA SER A 55 -33.96 -23.33 -57.33
C SER A 55 -33.65 -22.19 -56.34
N ASP A 56 -32.59 -21.37 -56.44
CA ASP A 56 -32.10 -20.44 -57.49
C ASP A 56 -32.71 -19.02 -57.39
N ALA A 57 -31.85 -18.01 -57.14
CA ALA A 57 -32.04 -16.58 -57.47
C ALA A 57 -30.86 -15.68 -57.01
N GLY A 58 -30.30 -14.89 -57.94
CA GLY A 58 -30.17 -13.43 -57.75
C GLY A 58 -28.91 -12.83 -57.08
N ASP A 59 -27.94 -12.48 -57.93
CA ASP A 59 -26.83 -11.53 -57.68
C ASP A 59 -27.27 -10.14 -57.16
N ALA A 60 -26.42 -9.49 -56.35
CA ALA A 60 -26.54 -8.08 -55.95
C ALA A 60 -25.15 -7.50 -55.54
N PRO A 61 -24.81 -6.25 -55.89
CA PRO A 61 -23.46 -5.71 -55.76
C PRO A 61 -23.05 -5.37 -54.33
N ASN A 62 -21.77 -5.63 -54.02
CA ASN A 62 -21.16 -5.47 -52.70
C ASN A 62 -20.93 -3.99 -52.32
N PRO A 63 -21.44 -3.49 -51.17
CA PRO A 63 -21.08 -2.18 -50.63
C PRO A 63 -19.70 -2.23 -49.92
N ASP A 64 -18.94 -1.15 -50.04
CA ASP A 64 -17.56 -1.05 -49.55
C ASP A 64 -17.45 -1.17 -48.00
N PRO A 65 -16.69 -2.15 -47.46
CA PRO A 65 -16.51 -2.33 -46.02
C PRO A 65 -15.60 -1.27 -45.35
N ALA A 66 -14.83 -0.49 -46.11
CA ALA A 66 -13.85 0.47 -45.56
C ALA A 66 -14.48 1.56 -44.65
N VAL A 67 -15.79 1.75 -44.73
CA VAL A 67 -16.54 2.73 -43.92
C VAL A 67 -16.66 2.31 -42.43
N PHE A 68 -16.47 1.03 -42.09
CA PHE A 68 -16.69 0.52 -40.72
C PHE A 68 -15.43 0.33 -39.85
N GLU A 69 -14.22 0.22 -40.43
CA GLU A 69 -13.00 0.05 -39.61
C GLU A 69 -12.67 1.28 -38.76
N ALA A 70 -12.92 2.48 -39.27
CA ALA A 70 -12.60 3.75 -38.62
C ALA A 70 -13.40 4.05 -37.33
N ALA A 71 -14.35 3.19 -36.95
CA ALA A 71 -15.25 3.40 -35.80
C ALA A 71 -14.98 2.50 -34.59
N PHE A 72 -14.09 1.50 -34.69
CA PHE A 72 -13.83 0.51 -33.63
C PHE A 72 -12.37 0.32 -33.22
N VAL A 73 -11.44 1.11 -33.79
CA VAL A 73 -10.06 1.19 -33.30
C VAL A 73 -9.97 2.29 -32.24
N ILE A 74 -10.31 1.94 -30.99
CA ILE A 74 -10.03 2.77 -29.81
C ILE A 74 -9.12 1.97 -28.89
N ASP A 75 -7.83 2.26 -29.03
CA ASP A 75 -6.83 2.41 -27.97
C ASP A 75 -7.21 1.89 -26.57
N ASP A 76 -6.82 0.65 -26.26
CA ASP A 76 -7.06 0.01 -24.95
C ASP A 76 -5.88 0.30 -24.00
N SER A 77 -5.68 1.59 -23.70
CA SER A 77 -4.54 2.09 -22.89
C SER A 77 -4.81 3.44 -22.22
N ASP A 78 -5.78 3.50 -21.29
CA ASP A 78 -5.67 4.33 -20.07
C ASP A 78 -6.73 4.00 -18.99
N GLU A 79 -6.37 4.18 -17.72
CA GLU A 79 -7.32 4.14 -16.59
C GLU A 79 -8.15 5.44 -16.49
N PRO A 80 -9.32 5.40 -15.82
CA PRO A 80 -9.60 6.51 -14.92
C PRO A 80 -10.20 6.10 -13.56
N SER A 81 -9.50 6.43 -12.48
CA SER A 81 -10.05 6.46 -11.11
C SER A 81 -10.93 7.70 -10.87
N ARG A 82 -12.09 7.53 -10.20
CA ARG A 82 -12.86 8.62 -9.55
C ARG A 82 -13.53 8.15 -8.26
N ALA A 83 -13.77 9.06 -7.32
CA ALA A 83 -14.14 8.73 -5.94
C ALA A 83 -15.22 9.63 -5.31
N ALA A 84 -15.87 9.06 -4.28
CA ALA A 84 -16.42 9.69 -3.07
C ALA A 84 -17.77 10.48 -3.08
N THR A 85 -18.76 9.87 -2.40
CA THR A 85 -19.75 10.47 -1.46
C THR A 85 -20.89 11.37 -1.98
N PRO A 86 -22.02 11.56 -1.23
CA PRO A 86 -22.25 11.25 0.20
C PRO A 86 -23.50 10.40 0.59
N LEU A 87 -23.49 9.92 1.85
CA LEU A 87 -24.61 9.43 2.68
C LEU A 87 -25.27 10.63 3.43
N PRO A 88 -26.33 10.53 4.31
CA PRO A 88 -26.79 9.42 5.20
C PRO A 88 -28.35 9.22 5.12
N PRO A 89 -29.12 8.60 6.07
CA PRO A 89 -28.79 8.05 7.40
C PRO A 89 -29.31 6.63 7.73
N THR A 90 -29.11 6.24 8.98
CA THR A 90 -29.12 4.88 9.56
C THR A 90 -30.26 4.60 10.54
N THR A 91 -30.64 3.32 10.71
CA THR A 91 -31.06 2.74 12.01
C THR A 91 -30.93 1.20 12.06
N THR A 92 -30.36 0.69 13.16
CA THR A 92 -30.73 -0.51 13.98
C THR A 92 -31.61 -1.65 13.37
N ASP A 93 -31.42 -2.96 13.69
CA ASP A 93 -30.58 -3.58 14.74
C ASP A 93 -30.33 -5.10 14.55
N GLU A 94 -29.32 -5.62 15.29
CA GLU A 94 -29.09 -6.98 15.86
C GLU A 94 -29.30 -8.35 15.11
N LYS A 95 -28.50 -9.34 15.61
CA LYS A 95 -28.74 -10.81 15.70
C LYS A 95 -28.53 -11.77 14.51
N LYS A 96 -27.28 -12.28 14.46
CA LYS A 96 -26.86 -13.72 14.49
C LYS A 96 -27.85 -14.71 15.17
N PRO A 97 -27.67 -16.06 15.05
CA PRO A 97 -26.94 -16.88 14.05
C PRO A 97 -27.65 -18.24 13.68
N ASP A 98 -26.91 -19.16 13.02
CA ASP A 98 -27.01 -20.65 13.13
C ASP A 98 -28.27 -21.39 12.58
N SER A 99 -28.23 -22.68 12.19
CA SER A 99 -27.14 -23.63 11.85
C SER A 99 -27.69 -24.90 11.15
N ALA A 100 -26.87 -25.58 10.34
CA ALA A 100 -27.08 -26.92 9.72
C ALA A 100 -28.30 -27.01 8.74
N ASN A 101 -28.54 -28.06 7.94
CA ASN A 101 -27.90 -29.36 7.63
C ASN A 101 -28.36 -29.79 6.18
N ALA A 102 -27.95 -30.87 5.48
CA ALA A 102 -27.06 -32.00 5.74
C ALA A 102 -26.43 -32.52 4.39
N SER A 103 -26.59 -33.82 4.07
CA SER A 103 -26.23 -34.51 2.82
C SER A 103 -27.29 -34.29 1.70
N GLY A 104 -27.15 -34.68 0.42
CA GLY A 104 -26.49 -35.86 -0.17
C GLY A 104 -27.33 -37.14 0.05
N SER A 105 -27.45 -38.13 -0.84
CA SER A 105 -27.00 -38.35 -2.23
C SER A 105 -27.75 -39.61 -2.75
N ALA A 106 -27.72 -39.90 -4.07
CA ALA A 106 -28.18 -41.18 -4.68
C ALA A 106 -29.68 -41.54 -4.53
N SER A 107 -30.23 -42.60 -5.15
CA SER A 107 -30.24 -43.01 -6.59
C SER A 107 -31.34 -44.08 -6.75
N GLU A 108 -31.82 -44.34 -7.99
CA GLU A 108 -32.49 -45.60 -8.42
C GLU A 108 -33.84 -45.98 -7.74
N GLU A 109 -34.76 -46.77 -8.32
CA GLU A 109 -35.10 -47.10 -9.73
C GLU A 109 -36.54 -47.68 -9.81
N LYS A 110 -37.00 -48.07 -11.01
CA LYS A 110 -38.27 -48.78 -11.39
C LYS A 110 -39.55 -47.90 -11.35
N ALA A 111 -40.40 -47.85 -12.38
CA ALA A 111 -41.02 -48.87 -13.27
C ALA A 111 -42.19 -49.63 -12.60
N SER A 112 -43.34 -49.90 -13.25
CA SER A 112 -43.69 -49.80 -14.68
C SER A 112 -45.17 -49.38 -14.93
N GLU A 113 -45.51 -49.25 -16.22
CA GLU A 113 -46.80 -49.51 -16.93
C GLU A 113 -48.08 -49.84 -16.10
N GLY A 114 -49.30 -49.41 -16.45
CA GLY A 114 -49.76 -48.56 -17.57
C GLY A 114 -50.94 -49.17 -18.35
N GLN A 115 -52.09 -48.49 -18.45
CA GLN A 115 -53.22 -48.87 -19.33
C GLN A 115 -54.25 -47.74 -19.53
N GLY A 116 -54.82 -47.63 -20.74
CA GLY A 116 -56.07 -46.88 -21.03
C GLY A 116 -57.32 -47.75 -20.82
N PRO A 117 -58.54 -47.36 -21.29
CA PRO A 117 -58.75 -46.87 -22.66
C PRO A 117 -59.84 -45.78 -22.92
N ASN A 118 -59.64 -45.03 -24.02
CA ASN A 118 -60.56 -44.57 -25.07
C ASN A 118 -61.95 -43.88 -24.88
N ASP A 119 -62.25 -43.13 -25.96
CA ASP A 119 -63.55 -42.65 -26.53
C ASP A 119 -64.32 -41.58 -25.74
N GLU A 120 -64.65 -40.41 -26.32
CA GLU A 120 -65.53 -40.08 -27.46
C GLU A 120 -67.04 -40.32 -27.18
N ALA A 121 -67.98 -39.44 -27.54
CA ALA A 121 -67.92 -38.05 -28.05
C ALA A 121 -69.33 -37.39 -27.95
N SER A 122 -69.55 -36.31 -28.72
CA SER A 122 -70.84 -35.73 -29.14
C SER A 122 -71.57 -34.71 -28.25
N THR A 123 -72.03 -33.66 -28.94
CA THR A 123 -72.83 -32.49 -28.54
C THR A 123 -74.31 -32.67 -28.89
N ASP A 124 -75.24 -31.94 -28.25
CA ASP A 124 -76.04 -30.87 -28.90
C ASP A 124 -76.82 -30.02 -27.85
N LYS A 125 -77.63 -29.04 -28.31
CA LYS A 125 -78.54 -28.15 -27.55
C LYS A 125 -79.74 -28.92 -26.94
N GLY A 126 -80.54 -28.40 -26.01
CA GLY A 126 -80.50 -27.12 -25.27
C GLY A 126 -81.79 -26.28 -25.39
N GLU A 127 -82.36 -25.81 -24.27
CA GLU A 127 -83.35 -24.70 -24.14
C GLU A 127 -83.51 -24.24 -22.65
N ASP A 128 -84.31 -23.19 -22.39
CA ASP A 128 -84.32 -22.35 -21.15
C ASP A 128 -84.97 -22.92 -19.86
N GLY A 129 -84.73 -22.28 -18.68
CA GLY A 129 -85.25 -22.79 -17.38
C GLY A 129 -85.39 -21.89 -16.10
N VAL A 130 -84.67 -20.78 -15.93
CA VAL A 130 -84.90 -19.69 -14.91
C VAL A 130 -84.62 -19.94 -13.39
N ALA A 131 -83.87 -18.97 -12.79
CA ALA A 131 -83.90 -18.43 -11.41
C ALA A 131 -82.93 -18.83 -10.25
N GLU A 132 -82.38 -17.75 -9.65
CA GLU A 132 -81.90 -17.48 -8.26
C GLU A 132 -80.55 -17.98 -7.69
N ALA A 133 -80.05 -17.20 -6.71
CA ALA A 133 -78.72 -17.22 -6.06
C ALA A 133 -78.89 -16.92 -4.54
N PRO A 134 -77.85 -16.86 -3.65
CA PRO A 134 -77.02 -15.64 -3.53
C PRO A 134 -75.60 -15.74 -2.88
N GLY A 135 -74.79 -14.67 -3.03
CA GLY A 135 -73.75 -14.23 -2.07
C GLY A 135 -72.32 -14.82 -2.18
N ASN A 136 -71.23 -14.11 -1.86
CA ASN A 136 -71.05 -12.68 -1.54
C ASN A 136 -69.61 -12.16 -1.90
N LYS A 137 -69.42 -10.83 -1.84
CA LYS A 137 -68.24 -10.00 -2.20
C LYS A 137 -67.16 -9.95 -1.05
N PRO A 138 -65.99 -9.22 -1.11
CA PRO A 138 -65.61 -8.12 -2.03
C PRO A 138 -64.13 -7.93 -2.51
N GLN A 139 -64.01 -7.55 -3.79
CA GLN A 139 -63.26 -6.40 -4.40
C GLN A 139 -61.75 -6.09 -4.17
N THR A 140 -61.16 -5.54 -5.24
CA THR A 140 -59.80 -5.01 -5.43
C THR A 140 -59.70 -3.50 -5.12
N PRO A 141 -58.49 -2.90 -5.09
CA PRO A 141 -58.02 -2.21 -6.32
C PRO A 141 -56.49 -2.26 -6.61
N LYS A 142 -56.11 -2.04 -7.88
CA LYS A 142 -54.75 -1.64 -8.33
C LYS A 142 -54.67 -0.12 -8.51
N PRO A 143 -53.47 0.47 -8.48
CA PRO A 143 -52.86 1.00 -9.72
C PRO A 143 -51.42 0.45 -9.90
N GLN A 144 -50.70 0.61 -11.03
CA GLN A 144 -50.97 1.27 -12.32
C GLN A 144 -50.18 0.49 -13.40
N GLU A 145 -50.66 0.39 -14.64
CA GLU A 145 -50.00 -0.45 -15.67
C GLU A 145 -49.68 0.31 -16.96
N LEU A 146 -48.45 0.15 -17.45
CA LEU A 146 -47.98 0.73 -18.72
C LEU A 146 -48.70 0.14 -19.94
N SER A 147 -48.93 0.99 -20.95
CA SER A 147 -49.68 0.67 -22.17
C SER A 147 -49.21 -0.63 -22.85
N PRO A 148 -50.14 -1.47 -23.35
CA PRO A 148 -49.80 -2.76 -23.96
C PRO A 148 -48.88 -2.62 -25.17
N GLU A 149 -48.98 -1.55 -25.97
CA GLU A 149 -48.04 -1.30 -27.07
C GLU A 149 -46.59 -1.15 -26.59
N ILE A 150 -46.39 -0.40 -25.51
CA ILE A 150 -45.05 -0.12 -24.97
C ILE A 150 -44.43 -1.44 -24.46
N ARG A 151 -45.22 -2.24 -23.75
CA ARG A 151 -44.83 -3.59 -23.32
C ARG A 151 -44.54 -4.53 -24.50
N GLN A 152 -45.29 -4.43 -25.60
CA GLN A 152 -45.08 -5.26 -26.79
C GLN A 152 -43.86 -4.79 -27.62
N LYS A 153 -43.56 -3.49 -27.64
CA LYS A 153 -42.34 -2.91 -28.22
C LYS A 153 -41.11 -3.29 -27.38
N LEU A 154 -41.18 -3.17 -26.05
CA LEU A 154 -40.12 -3.62 -25.13
C LEU A 154 -39.82 -5.12 -25.30
N ARG A 155 -40.82 -5.99 -25.30
CA ARG A 155 -40.65 -7.45 -25.56
C ARG A 155 -40.11 -7.79 -26.96
N LYS A 156 -40.19 -6.89 -27.93
CA LYS A 156 -39.53 -7.05 -29.23
C LYS A 156 -38.08 -6.58 -29.18
N LEU A 157 -37.81 -5.49 -28.47
CA LEU A 157 -36.47 -4.94 -28.26
C LEU A 157 -35.61 -5.91 -27.43
N GLU A 158 -36.12 -6.39 -26.30
CA GLU A 158 -35.56 -7.45 -25.43
C GLU A 158 -35.19 -8.72 -26.21
N LYS A 159 -36.02 -9.14 -27.18
CA LYS A 159 -35.73 -10.28 -28.06
C LYS A 159 -34.64 -9.98 -29.09
N LEU A 160 -34.63 -8.78 -29.67
CA LEU A 160 -33.58 -8.36 -30.60
C LEU A 160 -32.23 -8.23 -29.88
N GLU A 161 -32.24 -7.64 -28.68
CA GLU A 161 -31.09 -7.50 -27.78
C GLU A 161 -30.51 -8.86 -27.36
N ALA A 162 -31.35 -9.86 -27.09
CA ALA A 162 -30.89 -11.23 -26.85
C ALA A 162 -30.26 -11.90 -28.08
N THR A 163 -30.77 -11.64 -29.29
CA THR A 163 -30.22 -12.21 -30.56
C THR A 163 -29.02 -11.43 -31.12
N TYR A 164 -28.83 -10.17 -30.73
CA TYR A 164 -27.75 -9.31 -31.19
C TYR A 164 -26.33 -9.85 -30.89
N PRO A 165 -26.00 -10.36 -29.68
CA PRO A 165 -24.68 -10.97 -29.43
C PRO A 165 -24.45 -12.25 -30.23
N GLU A 166 -25.50 -13.02 -30.53
CA GLU A 166 -25.39 -14.20 -31.42
C GLU A 166 -25.13 -13.78 -32.87
N LEU A 167 -25.79 -12.72 -33.35
CA LEU A 167 -25.56 -12.14 -34.67
C LEU A 167 -24.15 -11.52 -34.79
N LEU A 168 -23.67 -10.83 -33.76
CA LEU A 168 -22.28 -10.37 -33.70
C LEU A 168 -21.28 -11.55 -33.67
N ARG A 169 -21.61 -12.64 -32.97
CA ARG A 169 -20.78 -13.85 -32.96
C ARG A 169 -20.73 -14.53 -34.33
N SER A 170 -21.88 -14.67 -35.02
CA SER A 170 -21.93 -15.27 -36.36
C SER A 170 -21.23 -14.38 -37.39
N TYR A 171 -21.43 -13.06 -37.35
CA TYR A 171 -20.70 -12.08 -38.16
C TYR A 171 -19.18 -12.16 -37.94
N ARG A 172 -18.71 -12.14 -36.68
CA ARG A 172 -17.27 -12.28 -36.36
C ARG A 172 -16.68 -13.61 -36.86
N VAL A 173 -17.44 -14.71 -36.82
CA VAL A 173 -17.02 -16.01 -37.37
C VAL A 173 -17.00 -16.01 -38.91
N ALA A 174 -18.00 -15.40 -39.55
CA ALA A 174 -18.06 -15.27 -41.00
C ALA A 174 -16.92 -14.37 -41.53
N HIS A 175 -16.68 -13.23 -40.89
CA HIS A 175 -15.58 -12.31 -41.23
C HIS A 175 -14.22 -12.98 -41.04
N ARG A 176 -13.97 -13.67 -39.92
CA ARG A 176 -12.72 -14.43 -39.71
C ARG A 176 -12.51 -15.53 -40.77
N ARG A 177 -13.58 -16.13 -41.29
CA ARG A 177 -13.50 -17.08 -42.42
C ARG A 177 -13.15 -16.36 -43.72
N ALA A 178 -13.84 -15.25 -44.05
CA ALA A 178 -13.56 -14.47 -45.26
C ALA A 178 -12.09 -13.99 -45.31
N THR A 179 -11.61 -13.37 -44.22
CA THR A 179 -10.22 -12.89 -44.09
C THR A 179 -9.18 -14.02 -44.14
N ALA A 180 -9.54 -15.27 -43.82
CA ALA A 180 -8.66 -16.43 -43.96
C ALA A 180 -8.72 -17.09 -45.36
N ILE A 181 -9.82 -16.91 -46.10
CA ILE A 181 -10.00 -17.48 -47.44
C ILE A 181 -9.16 -16.71 -48.48
N GLU A 182 -9.09 -15.39 -48.42
CA GLU A 182 -8.35 -14.59 -49.42
C GLU A 182 -6.84 -14.94 -49.49
N PRO A 183 -6.07 -15.04 -48.38
CA PRO A 183 -4.69 -15.51 -48.42
C PRO A 183 -4.54 -16.95 -48.94
N PHE A 184 -5.53 -17.81 -48.67
CA PHE A 184 -5.54 -19.20 -49.12
C PHE A 184 -5.81 -19.32 -50.62
N GLU A 185 -6.79 -18.57 -51.16
CA GLU A 185 -7.02 -18.49 -52.60
C GLU A 185 -5.86 -17.86 -53.35
N LYS A 186 -5.18 -16.87 -52.76
CA LYS A 186 -3.93 -16.34 -53.31
C LYS A 186 -2.85 -17.42 -53.40
N ALA A 187 -2.62 -18.17 -52.32
CA ALA A 187 -1.66 -19.27 -52.32
C ALA A 187 -2.02 -20.39 -53.33
N LEU A 188 -3.32 -20.69 -53.50
CA LEU A 188 -3.81 -21.60 -54.55
C LEU A 188 -3.47 -21.09 -55.95
N ARG A 189 -3.77 -19.82 -56.27
CA ARG A 189 -3.49 -19.19 -57.57
C ARG A 189 -1.99 -19.12 -57.89
N GLU A 190 -1.14 -19.00 -56.88
CA GLU A 190 0.31 -18.91 -57.04
C GLU A 190 0.99 -20.28 -57.23
N ASN A 191 0.42 -21.36 -56.68
CA ASN A 191 1.03 -22.70 -56.70
C ASN A 191 0.32 -23.71 -57.59
N THR A 192 -0.91 -23.42 -58.04
CA THR A 192 -1.76 -24.32 -58.83
C THR A 192 -2.53 -23.54 -59.91
N PRO A 193 -3.07 -24.18 -60.96
CA PRO A 193 -3.92 -23.53 -61.96
C PRO A 193 -5.29 -23.05 -61.44
N LEU A 194 -5.57 -23.18 -60.14
CA LEU A 194 -6.89 -23.04 -59.55
C LEU A 194 -7.17 -21.57 -59.18
N THR A 195 -8.31 -21.06 -59.63
CA THR A 195 -8.67 -19.64 -59.48
C THR A 195 -9.50 -19.33 -58.23
N SER A 196 -10.12 -20.31 -57.59
CA SER A 196 -10.92 -20.16 -56.37
C SER A 196 -11.09 -21.50 -55.64
N ILE A 197 -11.41 -21.47 -54.34
CA ILE A 197 -11.87 -22.64 -53.58
C ILE A 197 -13.31 -23.07 -53.96
N GLY A 198 -14.03 -22.25 -54.75
CA GLY A 198 -15.42 -22.51 -55.16
C GLY A 198 -15.62 -23.64 -56.18
N ASP A 199 -14.55 -24.10 -56.84
CA ASP A 199 -14.58 -25.23 -57.78
C ASP A 199 -13.68 -26.38 -57.27
N PRO A 200 -14.24 -27.36 -56.55
CA PRO A 200 -13.48 -28.50 -56.04
C PRO A 200 -13.19 -29.56 -57.10
N ASP A 201 -13.94 -29.60 -58.21
CA ASP A 201 -13.74 -30.60 -59.25
C ASP A 201 -12.46 -30.30 -60.06
N ALA A 202 -12.18 -29.01 -60.31
CA ALA A 202 -10.90 -28.56 -60.89
C ALA A 202 -9.68 -28.94 -60.02
N LEU A 203 -9.81 -28.88 -58.68
CA LEU A 203 -8.75 -29.33 -57.75
C LEU A 203 -8.51 -30.84 -57.87
N VAL A 204 -9.57 -31.64 -57.96
CA VAL A 204 -9.46 -33.09 -58.16
C VAL A 204 -8.82 -33.42 -59.50
N GLU A 205 -9.15 -32.69 -60.57
CA GLU A 205 -8.50 -32.89 -61.87
C GLU A 205 -6.99 -32.56 -61.81
N TYR A 206 -6.61 -31.42 -61.21
CA TYR A 206 -5.21 -31.04 -61.05
C TYR A 206 -4.41 -32.11 -60.27
N LEU A 207 -4.95 -32.60 -59.15
CA LEU A 207 -4.31 -33.66 -58.37
C LEU A 207 -4.15 -34.96 -59.17
N ASN A 208 -5.16 -35.35 -59.97
CA ASN A 208 -5.07 -36.51 -60.85
C ASN A 208 -4.02 -36.30 -61.97
N GLN A 209 -3.90 -35.10 -62.54
CA GLN A 209 -2.84 -34.78 -63.50
C GLN A 209 -1.44 -34.80 -62.87
N VAL A 210 -1.29 -34.37 -61.61
CA VAL A 210 -0.02 -34.45 -60.86
C VAL A 210 0.35 -35.90 -60.57
N ASN A 211 -0.60 -36.73 -60.11
CA ASN A 211 -0.39 -38.16 -59.89
C ASN A 211 0.03 -38.88 -61.18
N LEU A 212 -0.67 -38.63 -62.29
CA LEU A 212 -0.33 -39.22 -63.59
C LEU A 212 1.10 -38.83 -64.06
N ARG A 213 1.52 -37.57 -63.84
CA ARG A 213 2.91 -37.15 -64.11
C ARG A 213 3.91 -37.85 -63.20
N SER A 214 3.58 -38.05 -61.92
CA SER A 214 4.42 -38.80 -60.97
C SER A 214 4.58 -40.26 -61.40
N ASP A 215 3.48 -40.92 -61.82
CA ASP A 215 3.51 -42.29 -62.34
C ASP A 215 4.32 -42.41 -63.64
N MET A 216 4.19 -41.45 -64.56
CA MET A 216 5.03 -41.40 -65.76
C MET A 216 6.52 -41.23 -65.43
N VAL A 217 6.86 -40.35 -64.48
CA VAL A 217 8.26 -40.17 -64.02
C VAL A 217 8.77 -41.44 -63.34
N MET A 218 7.95 -42.14 -62.56
CA MET A 218 8.33 -43.43 -61.98
C MET A 218 8.49 -44.54 -63.03
N GLN A 219 7.74 -44.51 -64.13
CA GLN A 219 7.89 -45.45 -65.25
C GLN A 219 9.19 -45.19 -66.02
N GLU A 220 9.50 -43.93 -66.37
CA GLU A 220 10.79 -43.59 -66.99
C GLU A 220 11.97 -43.87 -66.05
N LEU A 221 11.86 -43.62 -64.73
CA LEU A 221 12.92 -43.97 -63.77
C LEU A 221 13.15 -45.49 -63.67
N LYS A 222 12.09 -46.32 -63.74
CA LYS A 222 12.23 -47.78 -63.79
C LYS A 222 12.93 -48.22 -65.07
N LYS A 223 12.45 -47.76 -66.22
CA LYS A 223 13.05 -48.03 -67.53
C LYS A 223 14.51 -47.58 -67.63
N ILE A 224 14.86 -46.41 -67.11
CA ILE A 224 16.25 -45.93 -67.02
C ILE A 224 17.10 -46.80 -66.08
N SER A 225 16.49 -47.40 -65.06
CA SER A 225 17.17 -48.36 -64.17
C SER A 225 17.38 -49.72 -64.87
N GLU A 226 16.39 -50.20 -65.61
CA GLU A 226 16.46 -51.41 -66.45
C GLU A 226 17.52 -51.25 -67.57
N ASP A 227 17.49 -50.13 -68.31
CA ASP A 227 18.51 -49.75 -69.31
C ASP A 227 19.92 -49.69 -68.68
N LYS A 228 20.04 -49.16 -67.45
CA LYS A 228 21.31 -49.08 -66.71
C LYS A 228 21.79 -50.46 -66.27
N GLU A 229 20.92 -51.33 -65.78
CA GLU A 229 21.27 -52.71 -65.40
C GLU A 229 21.67 -53.54 -66.62
N GLU A 230 21.00 -53.36 -67.77
CA GLU A 230 21.43 -53.93 -69.05
C GLU A 230 22.83 -53.44 -69.47
N LEU A 231 23.09 -52.13 -69.38
CA LEU A 231 24.41 -51.56 -69.69
C LEU A 231 25.49 -52.05 -68.73
N GLN A 232 25.19 -52.18 -67.44
CA GLN A 232 26.12 -52.70 -66.44
C GLN A 232 26.39 -54.20 -66.66
N LYS A 233 25.38 -54.99 -67.04
CA LYS A 233 25.58 -56.39 -67.45
C LYS A 233 26.47 -56.49 -68.70
N LYS A 234 26.20 -55.70 -69.74
CA LYS A 234 27.01 -55.63 -70.97
C LYS A 234 28.45 -55.19 -70.68
N HIS A 235 28.65 -54.31 -69.70
CA HIS A 235 29.98 -53.91 -69.24
C HIS A 235 30.73 -55.04 -68.51
N ASN A 236 30.07 -55.73 -67.57
CA ASN A 236 30.65 -56.88 -66.86
C ASN A 236 30.99 -58.03 -67.84
N GLU A 237 30.11 -58.31 -68.81
CA GLU A 237 30.38 -59.28 -69.87
C GLU A 237 31.54 -58.87 -70.78
N ALA A 238 31.79 -57.56 -70.96
CA ALA A 238 32.96 -57.07 -71.68
C ALA A 238 34.23 -57.20 -70.84
N GLU A 239 34.17 -56.89 -69.53
CA GLU A 239 35.30 -57.10 -68.60
C GLU A 239 35.72 -58.57 -68.50
N GLU A 240 34.77 -59.51 -68.47
CA GLU A 240 35.10 -60.94 -68.50
C GLU A 240 35.78 -61.33 -69.81
N LYS A 241 35.34 -60.78 -70.95
CA LYS A 241 35.94 -61.05 -72.26
C LYS A 241 37.36 -60.46 -72.34
N THR A 242 37.61 -59.27 -71.77
CA THR A 242 38.98 -58.74 -71.67
C THR A 242 39.85 -59.56 -70.71
N LYS A 243 39.34 -59.97 -69.54
CA LYS A 243 40.09 -60.82 -68.59
C LYS A 243 40.46 -62.16 -69.21
N LYS A 244 39.55 -62.82 -69.93
CA LYS A 244 39.82 -64.06 -70.67
C LYS A 244 40.86 -63.87 -71.78
N LEU A 245 40.82 -62.76 -72.51
CA LEU A 245 41.85 -62.41 -73.50
C LEU A 245 43.20 -62.03 -72.86
N GLU A 246 43.21 -61.46 -71.65
CA GLU A 246 44.42 -61.20 -70.86
C GLU A 246 45.03 -62.49 -70.30
N GLU A 247 44.21 -63.45 -69.88
CA GLU A 247 44.60 -64.79 -69.46
C GLU A 247 45.15 -65.61 -70.65
N GLU A 248 44.50 -65.58 -71.82
CA GLU A 248 45.04 -66.16 -73.06
C GLU A 248 46.34 -65.48 -73.51
N LEU A 249 46.49 -64.16 -73.31
CA LEU A 249 47.76 -63.45 -73.52
C LEU A 249 48.80 -63.74 -72.43
N ALA A 250 48.43 -64.31 -71.29
CA ALA A 250 49.35 -64.74 -70.25
C ALA A 250 49.85 -66.18 -70.51
N THR A 251 48.97 -67.10 -70.92
CA THR A 251 49.37 -68.45 -71.34
C THR A 251 50.26 -68.41 -72.59
N LEU A 252 49.90 -67.62 -73.61
CA LEU A 252 50.76 -67.41 -74.79
C LEU A 252 52.10 -66.70 -74.50
N LYS A 253 52.30 -66.15 -73.29
CA LYS A 253 53.60 -65.64 -72.80
C LYS A 253 54.35 -66.63 -71.90
N LEU A 254 53.69 -67.68 -71.43
CA LEU A 254 54.29 -68.76 -70.64
C LEU A 254 54.66 -69.97 -71.52
N ASP A 255 53.94 -70.21 -72.62
CA ASP A 255 54.23 -71.24 -73.64
C ASP A 255 55.38 -70.83 -74.60
N ASN A 256 56.34 -70.04 -74.13
CA ASN A 256 57.44 -69.53 -74.94
C ASN A 256 58.72 -69.45 -74.10
N VAL A 257 59.78 -70.20 -74.49
CA VAL A 257 60.95 -70.61 -73.66
C VAL A 257 60.54 -71.70 -72.64
N ASP A 258 60.84 -73.00 -72.80
CA ASP A 258 62.05 -73.64 -73.38
C ASP A 258 61.83 -75.02 -74.05
N GLN A 259 62.90 -75.58 -74.64
CA GLN A 259 62.98 -76.84 -75.43
C GLN A 259 64.27 -77.64 -75.04
N PRO A 260 64.62 -78.84 -75.59
CA PRO A 260 63.84 -79.90 -76.29
C PRO A 260 64.22 -81.38 -75.94
N ALA A 261 63.48 -82.35 -76.52
CA ALA A 261 63.89 -83.74 -76.88
C ALA A 261 64.17 -84.77 -75.73
N ILE A 262 64.18 -86.11 -75.92
CA ILE A 262 64.23 -87.00 -77.12
C ILE A 262 63.14 -88.11 -77.02
N ASN A 263 62.81 -88.74 -78.16
CA ASN A 263 61.97 -89.94 -78.38
C ASN A 263 62.33 -91.15 -77.45
N ASP A 264 61.52 -92.21 -77.27
CA ASP A 264 60.99 -93.07 -78.35
C ASP A 264 59.78 -93.99 -78.02
N SER A 265 59.28 -94.63 -79.08
CA SER A 265 58.14 -95.56 -79.16
C SER A 265 58.17 -96.79 -78.24
N GLU A 266 56.99 -97.24 -77.76
CA GLU A 266 56.59 -98.66 -77.92
C GLU A 266 55.06 -98.91 -77.82
N THR A 267 54.63 -100.15 -78.11
CA THR A 267 53.21 -100.51 -78.31
C THR A 267 52.80 -101.85 -77.68
N ALA A 268 51.50 -101.95 -77.36
CA ALA A 268 50.65 -103.16 -77.42
C ALA A 268 50.80 -104.33 -76.39
N LYS A 269 49.66 -104.56 -75.70
CA LYS A 269 48.90 -105.84 -75.60
C LYS A 269 49.12 -106.90 -74.49
N ASP A 270 47.96 -107.29 -73.93
CA ASP A 270 47.43 -108.65 -73.68
C ASP A 270 48.03 -109.64 -72.64
N ALA A 271 47.39 -109.64 -71.46
CA ALA A 271 46.47 -110.70 -70.97
C ALA A 271 46.94 -111.99 -70.23
N LYS A 272 46.19 -112.30 -69.14
CA LYS A 272 45.97 -113.60 -68.46
C LYS A 272 47.12 -114.10 -67.54
N ASN A 273 46.89 -114.93 -66.51
CA ASN A 273 45.83 -115.94 -66.32
C ASN A 273 45.21 -116.00 -64.88
N ASP A 274 44.59 -117.12 -64.52
CA ASP A 274 43.37 -117.25 -63.67
C ASP A 274 43.59 -117.96 -62.30
N LYS A 275 42.80 -117.58 -61.26
CA LYS A 275 42.47 -118.32 -59.99
C LYS A 275 43.58 -118.63 -58.94
N HIS A 276 43.31 -118.95 -57.66
CA HIS A 276 42.05 -119.25 -56.90
C HIS A 276 42.17 -118.86 -55.38
N GLU A 277 41.06 -118.97 -54.62
CA GLU A 277 40.91 -119.10 -53.13
C GLU A 277 41.24 -117.93 -52.15
N ASP A 278 40.18 -117.41 -51.53
CA ASP A 278 39.77 -117.50 -50.10
C ASP A 278 40.65 -117.09 -48.87
N THR A 279 39.92 -116.62 -47.84
CA THR A 279 40.15 -116.43 -46.38
C THR A 279 41.54 -116.15 -45.76
N PRO A 280 41.69 -115.09 -44.93
CA PRO A 280 42.93 -114.78 -44.19
C PRO A 280 42.93 -115.26 -42.71
N PRO A 281 44.10 -115.69 -42.19
CA PRO A 281 44.40 -115.61 -40.76
C PRO A 281 45.84 -115.10 -40.42
N GLU A 282 45.89 -114.02 -39.64
CA GLU A 282 46.58 -113.89 -38.33
C GLU A 282 48.09 -114.20 -38.07
N GLU A 283 48.63 -113.47 -37.08
CA GLU A 283 49.80 -113.73 -36.19
C GLU A 283 51.24 -113.18 -36.44
N ILE A 284 51.59 -112.20 -35.57
CA ILE A 284 52.75 -112.16 -34.62
C ILE A 284 54.20 -111.91 -35.12
N GLU A 285 54.80 -110.79 -34.66
CA GLU A 285 55.98 -110.75 -33.73
C GLU A 285 56.28 -109.31 -33.20
N LYS A 286 56.06 -109.08 -31.90
CA LYS A 286 56.91 -108.40 -30.87
C LYS A 286 57.65 -107.06 -31.22
N SER A 287 57.76 -106.06 -30.32
CA SER A 287 58.19 -106.22 -28.92
C SER A 287 58.07 -104.96 -28.00
N LYS A 288 57.81 -105.19 -26.70
CA LYS A 288 58.22 -104.45 -25.46
C LYS A 288 57.83 -102.93 -25.31
N SER A 289 57.00 -102.46 -24.36
CA SER A 289 56.98 -102.54 -22.86
C SER A 289 57.73 -101.38 -22.16
N PRO A 290 57.36 -100.81 -20.96
CA PRO A 290 56.15 -100.95 -20.09
C PRO A 290 55.59 -99.60 -19.49
N VAL A 291 54.74 -99.69 -18.43
CA VAL A 291 54.38 -98.64 -17.40
C VAL A 291 53.35 -97.58 -17.87
N SER A 292 52.03 -97.63 -17.57
CA SER A 292 51.25 -97.62 -16.29
C SER A 292 51.17 -96.23 -15.61
N SER A 293 50.14 -95.79 -14.87
CA SER A 293 48.74 -96.19 -14.60
C SER A 293 48.14 -95.17 -13.59
N VAL A 294 46.96 -95.44 -12.99
CA VAL A 294 46.31 -94.69 -11.88
C VAL A 294 45.60 -93.40 -12.36
N ILE A 295 44.28 -93.40 -12.61
CA ILE A 295 43.11 -93.50 -11.69
C ILE A 295 42.96 -92.23 -10.82
N GLY A 296 41.82 -91.54 -10.72
CA GLY A 296 40.51 -91.73 -11.37
C GLY A 296 39.36 -91.87 -10.35
N MET A 297 38.54 -90.84 -10.18
CA MET A 297 37.36 -90.86 -9.29
C MET A 297 36.19 -90.03 -9.85
N PHE A 298 34.98 -90.34 -9.35
CA PHE A 298 33.74 -89.55 -9.40
C PHE A 298 32.90 -89.51 -10.71
N SER A 299 31.98 -90.47 -10.85
CA SER A 299 30.59 -90.25 -11.33
C SER A 299 29.71 -91.52 -11.20
N PRO A 300 28.75 -91.58 -10.25
CA PRO A 300 27.79 -92.69 -10.14
C PRO A 300 26.36 -92.34 -10.63
N LYS A 301 25.70 -93.25 -11.37
CA LYS A 301 24.23 -93.28 -11.58
C LYS A 301 23.68 -94.73 -11.62
N HIS A 302 22.41 -94.87 -11.23
CA HIS A 302 21.56 -96.08 -11.06
C HIS A 302 21.32 -96.92 -12.35
N LYS A 303 20.70 -98.13 -12.38
CA LYS A 303 19.74 -98.93 -11.52
C LYS A 303 19.73 -100.43 -12.04
N PRO A 304 18.82 -101.41 -11.71
CA PRO A 304 17.80 -101.59 -10.63
C PRO A 304 17.65 -103.02 -9.97
N GLN A 305 17.05 -103.09 -8.75
CA GLN A 305 16.15 -104.15 -8.13
C GLN A 305 16.60 -105.65 -8.03
N LYS A 306 16.24 -106.49 -7.02
CA LYS A 306 14.88 -106.79 -6.48
C LYS A 306 14.83 -107.65 -5.15
N SER A 307 14.11 -107.18 -4.11
CA SER A 307 13.21 -107.84 -3.08
C SER A 307 13.49 -109.13 -2.22
N LEU A 308 13.36 -108.98 -0.87
CA LEU A 308 12.52 -109.73 0.15
C LEU A 308 13.02 -110.88 1.12
N THR A 309 12.73 -110.72 2.45
CA THR A 309 12.49 -111.71 3.58
C THR A 309 13.65 -112.63 4.10
N GLU A 310 13.74 -113.22 5.33
CA GLU A 310 12.88 -113.38 6.57
C GLU A 310 13.70 -113.45 7.93
N VAL A 311 13.30 -114.18 9.02
CA VAL A 311 13.64 -113.88 10.48
C VAL A 311 13.86 -115.09 11.49
N ALA A 312 14.74 -114.92 12.55
CA ALA A 312 14.77 -115.48 13.98
C ALA A 312 15.64 -116.70 14.56
N GLU A 313 16.31 -116.45 15.73
CA GLU A 313 16.56 -117.22 17.04
C GLU A 313 17.64 -118.37 17.33
N PRO A 314 18.15 -118.62 18.61
CA PRO A 314 19.47 -119.29 18.98
C PRO A 314 19.59 -120.23 20.28
N LYS A 315 20.82 -120.73 20.71
CA LYS A 315 21.28 -121.37 22.04
C LYS A 315 22.77 -121.89 22.05
N GLU A 316 23.57 -122.40 23.06
CA GLU A 316 23.64 -122.64 24.57
C GLU A 316 25.14 -122.86 25.11
N SER A 317 25.48 -123.54 26.27
CA SER A 317 26.79 -123.46 27.08
C SER A 317 27.25 -124.65 28.01
N ASN A 318 28.48 -124.66 28.64
CA ASN A 318 28.87 -125.18 30.03
C ASN A 318 30.41 -125.17 30.47
N GLU A 319 30.75 -125.54 31.75
CA GLU A 319 32.00 -125.21 32.57
C GLU A 319 32.64 -126.36 33.47
N GLU A 320 33.81 -126.16 34.15
CA GLU A 320 34.23 -126.52 35.58
C GLU A 320 35.78 -126.63 35.91
N PHE A 321 36.21 -126.89 37.18
CA PHE A 321 37.43 -126.31 37.85
C PHE A 321 38.11 -127.17 38.99
N PHE A 322 39.44 -126.96 39.25
CA PHE A 322 40.26 -127.09 40.51
C PHE A 322 41.22 -128.28 40.79
N SER A 323 42.49 -127.93 41.11
CA SER A 323 43.53 -128.68 41.87
C SER A 323 44.63 -127.69 42.32
N TYR A 324 45.35 -127.91 43.43
CA TYR A 324 46.14 -126.87 44.13
C TYR A 324 47.68 -127.07 44.23
N ASP A 325 48.27 -128.12 43.66
CA ASP A 325 49.74 -128.33 43.72
C ASP A 325 50.52 -127.46 42.68
N ASP A 326 49.81 -126.80 41.77
CA ASP A 326 50.34 -125.88 40.76
C ASP A 326 50.53 -124.43 41.27
N GLU A 327 50.13 -124.11 42.51
CA GLU A 327 49.93 -122.73 42.98
C GLU A 327 51.23 -121.89 43.01
N ILE A 328 52.40 -122.49 43.22
CA ILE A 328 53.69 -121.77 43.21
C ILE A 328 54.12 -121.37 41.78
N PRO A 329 54.19 -122.31 40.80
CA PRO A 329 54.30 -121.94 39.38
C PRO A 329 53.24 -120.94 38.93
N GLN A 330 51.99 -121.11 39.37
CA GLN A 330 50.88 -120.22 39.01
C GLN A 330 51.09 -118.80 39.57
N LEU A 331 51.48 -118.64 40.84
CA LEU A 331 51.81 -117.32 41.41
C LEU A 331 53.01 -116.67 40.72
N GLN A 332 53.99 -117.45 40.27
CA GLN A 332 55.14 -116.93 39.52
C GLN A 332 54.77 -116.51 38.08
N ALA A 333 53.86 -117.25 37.44
CA ALA A 333 53.24 -116.86 36.17
C ALA A 333 52.31 -115.64 36.33
N ASP A 334 51.60 -115.51 37.45
CA ASP A 334 50.75 -114.37 37.79
C ASP A 334 51.56 -113.09 37.97
N VAL A 335 52.73 -113.17 38.63
CA VAL A 335 53.67 -112.04 38.76
C VAL A 335 54.26 -111.67 37.40
N ALA A 336 54.60 -112.65 36.54
CA ALA A 336 55.04 -112.38 35.18
C ALA A 336 53.95 -111.70 34.35
N SER A 337 52.73 -112.26 34.35
CA SER A 337 51.54 -111.73 33.67
C SER A 337 51.20 -110.31 34.12
N LYS A 338 51.21 -110.04 35.44
CA LYS A 338 51.00 -108.70 36.00
C LYS A 338 52.16 -107.74 35.68
N SER A 339 53.38 -108.25 35.50
CA SER A 339 54.49 -107.41 35.03
C SER A 339 54.35 -107.03 33.55
N GLU A 340 53.88 -107.95 32.69
CA GLU A 340 53.51 -107.63 31.30
C GLU A 340 52.29 -106.70 31.22
N GLU A 341 51.30 -106.87 32.09
CA GLU A 341 50.13 -105.99 32.18
C GLU A 341 50.54 -104.58 32.61
N ILE A 342 51.43 -104.45 33.59
CA ILE A 342 52.04 -103.16 33.97
C ILE A 342 52.86 -102.56 32.82
N GLU A 343 53.54 -103.37 32.00
CA GLU A 343 54.28 -102.88 30.83
C GLU A 343 53.33 -102.44 29.69
N LYS A 344 52.26 -103.19 29.43
CA LYS A 344 51.18 -102.83 28.51
C LYS A 344 50.51 -101.52 28.95
N LEU A 345 50.09 -101.41 30.21
CA LEU A 345 49.49 -100.20 30.78
C LEU A 345 50.45 -99.01 30.78
N LYS A 346 51.77 -99.20 30.97
CA LYS A 346 52.76 -98.13 30.77
C LYS A 346 52.84 -97.68 29.32
N SER A 347 52.83 -98.62 28.37
CA SER A 347 52.85 -98.28 26.94
C SER A 347 51.57 -97.55 26.50
N GLU A 348 50.42 -97.89 27.09
CA GLU A 348 49.14 -97.22 26.87
C GLU A 348 49.10 -95.83 27.53
N VAL A 349 49.62 -95.67 28.75
CA VAL A 349 49.78 -94.35 29.39
C VAL A 349 50.73 -93.47 28.58
N GLU A 350 51.85 -94.02 28.06
CA GLU A 350 52.73 -93.29 27.15
C GLU A 350 52.03 -92.93 25.83
N HIS A 351 51.18 -93.80 25.28
CA HIS A 351 50.39 -93.54 24.07
C HIS A 351 49.40 -92.40 24.29
N LEU A 352 48.56 -92.51 25.33
CA LEU A 352 47.59 -91.50 25.73
C LEU A 352 48.26 -90.16 26.10
N GLN A 353 49.48 -90.19 26.67
CA GLN A 353 50.25 -88.97 26.93
C GLN A 353 50.79 -88.33 25.64
N LYS A 354 51.22 -89.14 24.65
CA LYS A 354 51.62 -88.65 23.32
C LYS A 354 50.42 -88.08 22.56
N GLU A 355 49.27 -88.75 22.60
CA GLU A 355 48.01 -88.25 22.05
C GLU A 355 47.54 -86.97 22.75
N LEU A 356 47.68 -86.86 24.07
CA LEU A 356 47.38 -85.60 24.78
C LEU A 356 48.34 -84.46 24.42
N SER A 357 49.60 -84.73 24.06
CA SER A 357 50.48 -83.70 23.49
C SER A 357 50.05 -83.31 22.07
N THR A 358 49.76 -84.24 21.17
CA THR A 358 49.37 -83.89 19.79
C THR A 358 47.99 -83.23 19.73
N VAL A 359 47.04 -83.62 20.59
CA VAL A 359 45.74 -82.94 20.76
C VAL A 359 45.93 -81.53 21.33
N ARG A 360 46.90 -81.30 22.22
CA ARG A 360 47.23 -79.95 22.70
C ARG A 360 47.87 -79.11 21.60
N GLU A 361 48.88 -79.61 20.91
CA GLU A 361 49.58 -78.92 19.82
C GLU A 361 48.64 -78.57 18.66
N THR A 362 47.74 -79.49 18.28
CA THR A 362 46.69 -79.20 17.29
C THR A 362 45.63 -78.23 17.82
N SER A 363 45.30 -78.25 19.11
CA SER A 363 44.41 -77.24 19.70
C SER A 363 45.03 -75.84 19.75
N THR A 364 46.34 -75.71 20.01
CA THR A 364 47.04 -74.42 19.96
C THR A 364 47.19 -73.93 18.53
N GLY A 365 47.52 -74.81 17.57
CA GLY A 365 47.54 -74.47 16.14
C GLY A 365 46.17 -74.00 15.66
N LEU A 366 45.08 -74.67 16.05
CA LEU A 366 43.72 -74.26 15.72
C LEU A 366 43.35 -72.89 16.33
N VAL A 367 43.85 -72.57 17.53
CA VAL A 367 43.65 -71.24 18.14
C VAL A 367 44.43 -70.16 17.39
N GLU A 368 45.69 -70.41 17.04
CA GLU A 368 46.51 -69.49 16.24
C GLU A 368 45.90 -69.28 14.84
N ASP A 369 45.44 -70.34 14.17
CA ASP A 369 44.73 -70.28 12.88
C ASP A 369 43.41 -69.50 12.99
N LEU A 370 42.65 -69.65 14.09
CA LEU A 370 41.42 -68.90 14.33
C LEU A 370 41.68 -67.43 14.66
N GLU A 371 42.74 -67.10 15.41
CA GLU A 371 43.14 -65.71 15.67
C GLU A 371 43.64 -65.04 14.39
N ASN A 372 44.46 -65.72 13.59
CA ASN A 372 44.91 -65.26 12.28
C ASN A 372 43.73 -65.06 11.31
N ALA A 373 42.82 -66.04 11.18
CA ALA A 373 41.64 -65.91 10.33
C ALA A 373 40.68 -64.80 10.81
N THR A 374 40.51 -64.63 12.12
CA THR A 374 39.73 -63.51 12.69
C THR A 374 40.38 -62.16 12.37
N ARG A 375 41.70 -62.09 12.44
CA ARG A 375 42.48 -60.91 12.09
C ARG A 375 42.37 -60.58 10.60
N GLU A 376 42.63 -61.53 9.71
CA GLU A 376 42.47 -61.35 8.25
C GLU A 376 41.03 -60.96 7.87
N LEU A 377 40.02 -61.50 8.56
CA LEU A 377 38.62 -61.12 8.36
C LEU A 377 38.36 -59.67 8.82
N SER A 378 39.01 -59.20 9.89
CA SER A 378 38.95 -57.80 10.30
C SER A 378 39.69 -56.86 9.33
N GLU A 379 40.91 -57.19 8.93
CA GLU A 379 41.73 -56.37 8.02
C GLU A 379 41.11 -56.32 6.61
N SER A 380 40.51 -57.41 6.13
CA SER A 380 39.76 -57.43 4.86
C SER A 380 38.42 -56.69 4.94
N ARG A 381 37.74 -56.69 6.09
CA ARG A 381 36.53 -55.87 6.33
C ARG A 381 36.85 -54.38 6.34
N ASP A 382 37.91 -53.97 7.01
CA ASP A 382 38.33 -52.56 7.04
C ASP A 382 38.86 -52.10 5.67
N ALA A 383 39.57 -52.97 4.94
CA ALA A 383 39.94 -52.73 3.56
C ALA A 383 38.73 -52.66 2.61
N ALA A 384 37.64 -53.39 2.88
CA ALA A 384 36.39 -53.28 2.13
C ALA A 384 35.68 -51.94 2.42
N ALA A 385 35.58 -51.53 3.68
CA ALA A 385 35.02 -50.23 4.07
C ALA A 385 35.83 -49.05 3.50
N ALA A 386 37.17 -49.16 3.47
CA ALA A 386 38.04 -48.17 2.83
C ALA A 386 37.81 -48.09 1.31
N LYS A 387 37.64 -49.23 0.63
CA LYS A 387 37.28 -49.29 -0.80
C LYS A 387 35.89 -48.71 -1.07
N GLU A 388 34.91 -49.00 -0.24
CA GLU A 388 33.55 -48.45 -0.35
C GLU A 388 33.56 -46.92 -0.16
N SER A 389 34.33 -46.39 0.80
CA SER A 389 34.52 -44.95 0.99
C SER A 389 35.22 -44.29 -0.21
N LEU A 390 36.26 -44.92 -0.76
CA LEU A 390 36.94 -44.45 -1.98
C LEU A 390 36.02 -44.48 -3.20
N GLN A 391 35.22 -45.53 -3.36
CA GLN A 391 34.24 -45.64 -4.44
C GLN A 391 33.17 -44.55 -4.34
N ALA A 392 32.61 -44.32 -3.14
CA ALA A 392 31.67 -43.24 -2.91
C ALA A 392 32.26 -41.84 -3.21
N GLN A 393 33.54 -41.62 -2.88
CA GLN A 393 34.25 -40.38 -3.24
C GLN A 393 34.49 -40.26 -4.75
N LEU A 394 34.84 -41.35 -5.44
CA LEU A 394 34.97 -41.37 -6.91
C LEU A 394 33.63 -41.10 -7.59
N ASP A 395 32.54 -41.71 -7.12
CA ASP A 395 31.20 -41.51 -7.68
C ASP A 395 30.69 -40.08 -7.43
N GLU A 396 31.02 -39.46 -6.30
CA GLU A 396 30.71 -38.04 -6.06
C GLU A 396 31.54 -37.11 -6.94
N ARG A 397 32.86 -37.36 -7.08
CA ARG A 397 33.72 -36.64 -8.04
C ARG A 397 33.22 -36.82 -9.48
N ASN A 398 32.71 -37.98 -9.84
CA ASN A 398 32.14 -38.26 -11.17
C ASN A 398 30.81 -37.51 -11.41
N LYS A 399 29.98 -37.31 -10.39
CA LYS A 399 28.80 -36.41 -10.49
C LYS A 399 29.24 -34.95 -10.65
N GLU A 400 30.21 -34.52 -9.85
CA GLU A 400 30.76 -33.16 -9.90
C GLU A 400 31.34 -32.86 -11.29
N ILE A 401 32.17 -33.75 -11.84
CA ILE A 401 32.70 -33.66 -13.21
C ILE A 401 31.60 -33.63 -14.27
N LYS A 402 30.52 -34.43 -14.13
CA LYS A 402 29.37 -34.36 -15.05
C LYS A 402 28.69 -33.00 -15.00
N SER A 403 28.36 -32.50 -13.81
CA SER A 403 27.72 -31.18 -13.64
C SER A 403 28.60 -30.02 -14.13
N LEU A 404 29.92 -30.14 -14.02
CA LEU A 404 30.87 -29.17 -14.55
C LEU A 404 30.99 -29.24 -16.08
N ASN A 405 30.90 -30.43 -16.68
CA ASN A 405 30.88 -30.61 -18.14
C ASN A 405 29.54 -30.15 -18.75
N GLU A 406 28.41 -30.46 -18.11
CA GLU A 406 27.09 -29.95 -18.51
C GLU A 406 27.09 -28.42 -18.50
N ARG A 407 27.56 -27.81 -17.41
CA ARG A 407 27.72 -26.34 -17.31
C ARG A 407 28.77 -25.75 -18.27
N LEU A 408 29.78 -26.53 -18.67
CA LEU A 408 30.75 -26.13 -19.69
C LEU A 408 30.10 -26.09 -21.08
N GLU A 409 29.28 -27.08 -21.43
CA GLU A 409 28.52 -27.11 -22.68
C GLU A 409 27.42 -26.03 -22.71
N GLU A 410 26.72 -25.78 -21.60
CA GLU A 410 25.83 -24.61 -21.45
C GLU A 410 26.59 -23.29 -21.68
N SER A 411 27.76 -23.12 -21.06
CA SER A 411 28.57 -21.92 -21.27
C SER A 411 29.12 -21.81 -22.71
N GLN A 412 29.44 -22.93 -23.37
CA GLN A 412 29.90 -22.94 -24.76
C GLN A 412 28.76 -22.64 -25.75
N THR A 413 27.56 -23.15 -25.50
CA THR A 413 26.37 -22.87 -26.33
C THR A 413 25.93 -21.42 -26.18
N GLN A 414 25.93 -20.88 -24.96
CA GLN A 414 25.72 -19.44 -24.72
C GLN A 414 26.77 -18.57 -25.42
N LEU A 415 28.06 -18.95 -25.39
CA LEU A 415 29.11 -18.21 -26.11
C LEU A 415 28.92 -18.26 -27.64
N LYS A 416 28.57 -19.42 -28.21
CA LYS A 416 28.26 -19.56 -29.64
C LYS A 416 27.07 -18.69 -30.03
N GLN A 417 25.99 -18.71 -29.25
CA GLN A 417 24.80 -17.90 -29.50
C GLN A 417 25.09 -16.39 -29.41
N LEU A 418 25.88 -15.94 -28.42
CA LEU A 418 26.32 -14.54 -28.32
C LEU A 418 27.24 -14.13 -29.48
N GLU A 419 28.01 -15.05 -30.05
CA GLU A 419 28.83 -14.80 -31.24
C GLU A 419 28.00 -14.74 -32.52
N GLU A 420 26.98 -15.60 -32.66
CA GLU A 420 25.97 -15.53 -33.73
C GLU A 420 25.15 -14.23 -33.65
N ASP A 421 24.65 -13.85 -32.47
CA ASP A 421 23.93 -12.58 -32.25
C ASP A 421 24.82 -11.38 -32.58
N LYS A 422 26.08 -11.37 -32.12
CA LYS A 422 27.06 -10.33 -32.46
C LYS A 422 27.27 -10.22 -33.97
N ASN A 423 27.34 -11.35 -34.69
CA ASN A 423 27.47 -11.35 -36.14
C ASN A 423 26.18 -10.86 -36.85
N ALA A 424 25.00 -11.26 -36.37
CA ALA A 424 23.72 -10.74 -36.85
C ALA A 424 23.57 -9.23 -36.58
N HIS A 425 24.08 -8.73 -35.45
CA HIS A 425 24.14 -7.30 -35.13
C HIS A 425 25.14 -6.55 -36.02
N ASN A 426 26.30 -7.12 -36.34
CA ASN A 426 27.24 -6.53 -37.31
C ASN A 426 26.59 -6.37 -38.70
N VAL A 427 25.89 -7.40 -39.20
CA VAL A 427 25.16 -7.34 -40.48
C VAL A 427 24.10 -6.22 -40.47
N LYS A 428 23.29 -6.13 -39.41
CA LYS A 428 22.30 -5.04 -39.23
C LYS A 428 22.97 -3.66 -39.16
N VAL A 429 24.13 -3.55 -38.52
CA VAL A 429 24.90 -2.31 -38.43
C VAL A 429 25.45 -1.88 -39.80
N ASP A 430 25.92 -2.82 -40.64
CA ASP A 430 26.39 -2.51 -41.99
C ASP A 430 25.25 -2.22 -42.97
N GLU A 431 24.10 -2.88 -42.82
CA GLU A 431 22.86 -2.54 -43.52
C GLU A 431 22.37 -1.12 -43.16
N LEU A 432 22.40 -0.74 -41.88
CA LEU A 432 22.07 0.62 -41.44
C LEU A 432 23.07 1.66 -41.96
N LYS A 433 24.38 1.36 -42.04
CA LYS A 433 25.37 2.23 -42.70
C LYS A 433 25.07 2.42 -44.18
N ALA A 434 24.72 1.34 -44.89
CA ALA A 434 24.37 1.40 -46.32
C ALA A 434 23.09 2.22 -46.54
N SER A 435 22.08 2.04 -45.69
CA SER A 435 20.85 2.83 -45.68
C SER A 435 21.13 4.32 -45.45
N LEU A 436 21.93 4.65 -44.42
CA LEU A 436 22.35 6.02 -44.12
C LEU A 436 23.10 6.66 -45.29
N ALA A 437 24.10 5.98 -45.87
CA ALA A 437 24.83 6.48 -47.04
C ALA A 437 23.92 6.69 -48.27
N SER A 438 22.87 5.88 -48.43
CA SER A 438 21.86 6.09 -49.48
C SER A 438 20.97 7.33 -49.21
N SER A 439 20.70 7.62 -47.94
CA SER A 439 19.95 8.80 -47.50
C SER A 439 20.77 10.08 -47.66
N ASP A 440 22.04 10.06 -47.24
CA ASP A 440 22.97 11.19 -47.41
C ASP A 440 23.18 11.51 -48.89
N LYS A 441 23.28 10.47 -49.74
CA LYS A 441 23.33 10.65 -51.19
C LYS A 441 22.06 11.33 -51.72
N ARG A 442 20.87 10.86 -51.34
CA ARG A 442 19.58 11.49 -51.72
C ARG A 442 19.48 12.94 -51.22
N ALA A 443 19.97 13.25 -50.02
CA ALA A 443 20.03 14.61 -49.52
C ALA A 443 20.90 15.50 -50.42
N SER A 444 22.10 15.03 -50.79
CA SER A 444 22.99 15.76 -51.70
C SER A 444 22.41 15.94 -53.12
N GLU A 445 21.62 14.97 -53.60
CA GLU A 445 20.92 15.04 -54.89
C GLU A 445 19.78 16.08 -54.82
N LEU A 446 19.00 16.11 -53.73
CA LEU A 446 17.95 17.11 -53.49
C LEU A 446 18.52 18.53 -53.31
N ASP A 447 19.64 18.69 -52.60
CA ASP A 447 20.33 19.98 -52.49
C ASP A 447 20.84 20.47 -53.86
N ALA A 448 21.35 19.56 -54.70
CA ALA A 448 21.74 19.88 -56.07
C ALA A 448 20.53 20.25 -56.95
N GLU A 449 19.35 19.69 -56.72
CA GLU A 449 18.12 20.11 -57.39
C GLU A 449 17.57 21.43 -56.88
N LEU A 450 17.62 21.71 -55.57
CA LEU A 450 17.30 23.03 -55.00
C LEU A 450 18.24 24.11 -55.54
N ALA A 451 19.54 23.80 -55.70
CA ALA A 451 20.49 24.69 -56.34
C ALA A 451 20.12 24.96 -57.82
N LYS A 452 19.76 23.94 -58.61
CA LYS A 452 19.27 24.12 -59.99
C LYS A 452 17.98 24.96 -60.03
N ALA A 453 17.02 24.67 -59.16
CA ALA A 453 15.73 25.36 -59.08
C ALA A 453 15.88 26.84 -58.67
N SER A 454 16.77 27.15 -57.73
CA SER A 454 17.08 28.53 -57.35
C SER A 454 17.75 29.31 -58.49
N ASN A 455 18.66 28.66 -59.24
CA ASN A 455 19.28 29.26 -60.44
C ASN A 455 18.24 29.48 -61.55
N ALA A 456 17.36 28.52 -61.81
CA ALA A 456 16.24 28.69 -62.74
C ALA A 456 15.34 29.86 -62.33
N LYS A 457 14.95 29.95 -61.04
CA LYS A 457 14.18 31.08 -60.49
C LYS A 457 14.88 32.42 -60.66
N ASN A 458 16.20 32.47 -60.49
CA ASN A 458 17.00 33.69 -60.73
C ASN A 458 17.06 34.07 -62.22
N ILE A 459 17.12 33.10 -63.14
CA ILE A 459 17.06 33.34 -64.59
C ILE A 459 15.66 33.82 -65.00
N SER A 460 14.60 33.16 -64.54
CA SER A 460 13.22 33.59 -64.77
C SER A 460 12.94 34.97 -64.21
N LYS A 461 13.50 35.32 -63.04
CA LYS A 461 13.39 36.66 -62.48
C LYS A 461 14.07 37.70 -63.38
N LYS A 462 15.31 37.47 -63.83
CA LYS A 462 16.00 38.37 -64.77
C LYS A 462 15.19 38.56 -66.06
N LEU A 463 14.63 37.48 -66.62
CA LEU A 463 13.78 37.56 -67.80
C LEU A 463 12.50 38.36 -67.56
N ILE A 464 11.88 38.26 -66.38
CA ILE A 464 10.73 39.09 -65.98
C ILE A 464 11.15 40.56 -65.82
N ASP A 465 12.30 40.84 -65.21
CA ASP A 465 12.83 42.19 -65.05
C ASP A 465 13.16 42.82 -66.43
N ASP A 466 13.78 42.06 -67.35
CA ASP A 466 14.04 42.49 -68.74
C ASP A 466 12.77 42.68 -69.56
N LEU A 467 11.77 41.80 -69.43
CA LEU A 467 10.46 41.97 -70.07
C LEU A 467 9.71 43.19 -69.51
N ASN A 468 9.82 43.48 -68.21
CA ASN A 468 9.29 44.70 -67.63
C ASN A 468 10.00 45.95 -68.19
N ASN A 469 11.33 45.92 -68.32
CA ASN A 469 12.09 47.00 -68.96
C ASN A 469 11.66 47.23 -70.43
N GLN A 470 11.40 46.15 -71.19
CA GLN A 470 10.86 46.24 -72.55
C GLN A 470 9.43 46.80 -72.56
N ILE A 471 8.57 46.34 -71.65
CA ILE A 471 7.19 46.83 -71.50
C ILE A 471 7.18 48.32 -71.14
N ASP A 472 8.04 48.79 -70.24
CA ASP A 472 8.13 50.20 -69.88
C ASP A 472 8.76 51.07 -70.98
N THR A 473 9.71 50.51 -71.75
CA THR A 473 10.20 51.13 -72.99
C THR A 473 9.07 51.28 -74.02
N LEU A 474 8.28 50.23 -74.26
CA LEU A 474 7.13 50.26 -75.17
C LEU A 474 5.99 51.16 -74.66
N LYS A 475 5.76 51.26 -73.34
CA LYS A 475 4.85 52.26 -72.75
C LYS A 475 5.34 53.68 -73.04
N LYS A 476 6.65 53.92 -72.92
CA LYS A 476 7.25 55.22 -73.22
C LYS A 476 7.19 55.54 -74.72
N GLU A 477 7.53 54.60 -75.61
CA GLU A 477 7.35 54.78 -77.05
C GLU A 477 5.87 55.02 -77.41
N LYS A 478 4.94 54.38 -76.70
CA LYS A 478 3.50 54.65 -76.83
C LYS A 478 3.11 56.04 -76.31
N SER A 479 3.66 56.54 -75.21
CA SER A 479 3.41 57.93 -74.77
C SER A 479 4.06 58.96 -75.67
N ASP A 480 5.26 58.67 -76.19
CA ASP A 480 6.00 59.52 -77.14
C ASP A 480 5.37 59.48 -78.54
N SER A 481 4.58 58.45 -78.85
CA SER A 481 3.74 58.37 -80.06
C SER A 481 2.37 59.00 -79.84
N GLN A 482 1.76 58.82 -78.66
CA GLN A 482 0.51 59.49 -78.29
C GLN A 482 0.69 61.00 -78.27
N THR A 483 1.74 61.53 -77.62
CA THR A 483 2.02 62.96 -77.64
C THR A 483 2.33 63.51 -79.03
N LYS A 484 2.92 62.71 -79.94
CA LYS A 484 3.05 63.07 -81.36
C LYS A 484 1.70 63.08 -82.09
N ILE A 485 0.81 62.13 -81.79
CA ILE A 485 -0.57 62.11 -82.31
C ILE A 485 -1.35 63.32 -81.78
N ASP A 486 -1.22 63.65 -80.49
CA ASP A 486 -1.84 64.81 -79.86
C ASP A 486 -1.30 66.11 -80.48
N ASP A 487 0.02 66.25 -80.69
CA ASP A 487 0.63 67.40 -81.37
C ASP A 487 0.26 67.49 -82.86
N LEU A 488 0.01 66.37 -83.54
CA LEU A 488 -0.48 66.36 -84.93
C LEU A 488 -1.96 66.73 -85.00
N THR A 489 -2.78 66.23 -84.07
CA THR A 489 -4.20 66.63 -83.90
C THR A 489 -4.29 68.13 -83.60
N LYS A 490 -3.46 68.62 -82.68
CA LYS A 490 -3.37 70.04 -82.29
C LYS A 490 -2.84 70.96 -83.41
N LYS A 491 -2.09 70.41 -84.38
CA LYS A 491 -1.75 71.08 -85.65
C LYS A 491 -2.88 71.03 -86.68
N LEU A 492 -3.79 70.07 -86.60
CA LEU A 492 -5.02 70.01 -87.40
C LEU A 492 -6.11 70.95 -86.86
N GLU A 493 -6.18 71.17 -85.55
CA GLU A 493 -7.23 71.98 -84.91
C GLU A 493 -7.11 73.49 -85.19
N SER A 494 -5.97 73.98 -85.68
CA SER A 494 -5.90 75.24 -86.42
C SER A 494 -6.24 74.99 -87.90
N LYS A 495 -7.48 75.19 -88.35
CA LYS A 495 -8.08 76.55 -88.42
C LYS A 495 -9.54 76.66 -87.90
N SER A 496 -9.87 75.85 -86.88
CA SER A 496 -10.61 76.25 -85.66
C SER A 496 -12.05 76.83 -85.71
N ILE A 497 -12.88 76.36 -84.75
CA ILE A 497 -13.99 77.05 -84.02
C ILE A 497 -15.47 76.82 -84.48
N THR A 498 -16.12 75.84 -83.80
CA THR A 498 -17.52 75.82 -83.27
C THR A 498 -18.77 75.80 -84.19
N ALA A 499 -19.93 75.20 -83.82
CA ALA A 499 -20.28 74.23 -82.75
C ALA A 499 -21.72 73.66 -82.90
N THR A 500 -22.05 72.67 -82.03
CA THR A 500 -23.37 72.06 -81.70
C THR A 500 -23.95 71.02 -82.69
N PRO A 501 -24.74 70.00 -82.24
CA PRO A 501 -25.17 69.64 -80.87
C PRO A 501 -24.83 68.18 -80.40
N THR A 502 -25.36 67.86 -79.21
CA THR A 502 -25.30 66.70 -78.25
C THR A 502 -26.02 65.37 -78.69
N PRO A 503 -26.17 64.26 -77.87
CA PRO A 503 -25.62 63.86 -76.53
C PRO A 503 -25.29 62.33 -76.23
N THR A 504 -24.69 62.06 -75.03
CA THR A 504 -24.87 60.87 -74.09
C THR A 504 -24.39 59.43 -74.45
N ALA A 505 -24.02 58.50 -73.51
CA ALA A 505 -23.89 58.50 -72.01
C ALA A 505 -22.89 57.42 -71.43
N THR A 506 -22.61 57.50 -70.12
CA THR A 506 -21.69 56.74 -69.20
C THR A 506 -22.43 55.73 -68.24
N PRO A 507 -21.94 55.19 -67.06
CA PRO A 507 -20.64 55.11 -66.31
C PRO A 507 -20.25 53.61 -65.94
N THR A 508 -19.52 53.09 -64.89
CA THR A 508 -18.71 53.51 -63.68
C THR A 508 -17.76 52.34 -63.22
N PRO A 509 -16.68 52.53 -62.40
CA PRO A 509 -15.76 51.42 -61.98
C PRO A 509 -15.19 51.41 -60.50
N VAL A 510 -14.41 50.35 -60.15
CA VAL A 510 -13.20 50.24 -59.23
C VAL A 510 -13.27 50.60 -57.71
N VAL A 511 -12.97 49.74 -56.69
CA VAL A 511 -11.77 49.05 -56.07
C VAL A 511 -11.15 49.76 -54.78
N PRO A 512 -9.91 49.57 -54.21
CA PRO A 512 -9.69 49.43 -52.73
C PRO A 512 -8.65 50.43 -52.11
N GLN A 513 -8.00 50.10 -50.96
CA GLN A 513 -6.52 50.05 -50.73
C GLN A 513 -6.11 50.08 -49.21
N ALA A 514 -4.81 50.02 -48.88
CA ALA A 514 -4.23 49.96 -47.53
C ALA A 514 -2.85 50.69 -47.40
N ALA A 515 -2.34 50.76 -46.14
CA ALA A 515 -0.93 50.84 -45.71
C ALA A 515 -0.22 52.20 -45.37
N ALA A 516 0.80 52.04 -44.50
CA ALA A 516 2.00 52.87 -44.25
C ALA A 516 1.95 54.14 -43.34
N GLY A 517 3.07 54.36 -42.61
CA GLY A 517 3.44 55.66 -42.01
C GLY A 517 3.97 55.61 -40.56
N GLY A 518 5.08 56.30 -40.26
CA GLY A 518 5.54 56.53 -38.89
C GLY A 518 6.83 57.36 -38.77
N GLY A 519 6.97 58.17 -37.70
CA GLY A 519 8.24 58.79 -37.29
C GLY A 519 8.18 60.17 -36.60
N GLY A 520 8.91 60.30 -35.46
CA GLY A 520 9.83 61.45 -35.29
C GLY A 520 9.49 62.69 -34.43
N LYS A 521 9.74 62.58 -33.10
CA LYS A 521 10.62 63.51 -32.30
C LYS A 521 10.22 64.99 -32.01
N LYS A 522 10.26 65.34 -30.69
CA LYS A 522 11.07 66.44 -30.04
C LYS A 522 10.39 67.75 -29.51
N LYS A 523 10.59 67.99 -28.19
CA LYS A 523 10.95 69.26 -27.47
C LYS A 523 9.90 70.22 -26.80
N ASN A 524 10.11 70.43 -25.49
CA ASN A 524 10.00 71.65 -24.65
C ASN A 524 8.71 72.51 -24.43
N ASN A 525 8.12 72.36 -23.23
CA ASN A 525 8.12 73.33 -22.10
C ASN A 525 7.25 74.64 -22.08
N LYS A 526 6.32 74.69 -21.08
CA LYS A 526 5.99 75.83 -20.16
C LYS A 526 4.74 76.73 -20.37
N LYS A 527 3.70 76.53 -19.52
CA LYS A 527 2.56 77.43 -19.15
C LYS A 527 1.62 77.85 -20.33
N LYS A 528 0.31 78.08 -20.19
CA LYS A 528 -0.46 78.81 -19.15
C LYS A 528 -1.99 78.63 -19.40
N LYS A 529 -2.82 78.65 -18.35
CA LYS A 529 -4.29 78.96 -18.32
C LYS A 529 -5.25 78.04 -19.13
N GLY A 530 -6.25 77.47 -18.45
CA GLY A 530 -7.45 76.85 -19.05
C GLY A 530 -8.58 76.79 -18.01
N LYS A 531 -9.80 77.21 -18.38
CA LYS A 531 -10.98 77.29 -17.50
C LYS A 531 -12.09 76.43 -18.07
N GLY A 532 -12.66 75.52 -17.27
CA GLY A 532 -13.84 74.74 -17.63
C GLY A 532 -14.27 73.84 -16.46
N GLY A 533 -15.56 73.90 -16.11
CA GLY A 533 -16.23 72.87 -15.30
C GLY A 533 -17.21 72.10 -16.19
N ALA A 534 -18.32 71.54 -15.69
CA ALA A 534 -18.80 71.44 -14.31
C ALA A 534 -19.86 70.32 -14.21
N GLY A 535 -20.00 69.71 -13.02
CA GLY A 535 -21.11 68.80 -12.68
C GLY A 535 -21.01 67.37 -13.23
N GLY A 536 -21.51 66.35 -12.53
CA GLY A 536 -22.05 66.35 -11.16
C GLY A 536 -22.85 65.09 -10.83
N GLY A 537 -22.99 64.74 -9.54
CA GLY A 537 -23.90 63.66 -9.12
C GLY A 537 -23.65 63.09 -7.71
N ALA A 538 -24.52 63.48 -6.76
CA ALA A 538 -24.98 62.71 -5.57
C ALA A 538 -23.99 62.25 -4.46
N THR A 539 -24.38 62.10 -3.18
CA THR A 539 -25.40 62.75 -2.32
C THR A 539 -25.21 62.38 -0.84
N ALA A 540 -25.32 63.35 0.08
CA ALA A 540 -25.82 63.22 1.49
C ALA A 540 -25.02 62.32 2.48
N PRO A 541 -25.33 62.29 3.81
CA PRO A 541 -26.29 63.11 4.60
C PRO A 541 -25.68 63.84 5.83
N SER A 542 -26.49 64.67 6.50
CA SER A 542 -26.23 65.22 7.87
C SER A 542 -27.52 65.68 8.56
N GLN A 543 -27.49 65.86 9.88
CA GLN A 543 -28.66 66.07 10.78
C GLN A 543 -28.99 67.58 10.97
N ILE A 544 -30.25 68.03 10.78
CA ILE A 544 -31.35 68.19 11.77
C ILE A 544 -31.13 69.30 12.84
N LEU A 545 -31.64 70.51 12.53
CA LEU A 545 -32.68 71.32 13.24
C LEU A 545 -32.65 71.48 14.79
N PRO A 546 -33.00 72.67 15.34
CA PRO A 546 -34.33 73.28 15.19
C PRO A 546 -34.40 74.79 14.81
N ALA A 547 -35.64 75.29 14.70
CA ALA A 547 -36.05 76.62 14.19
C ALA A 547 -36.18 77.70 15.29
N GLY A 548 -36.34 79.00 14.97
CA GLY A 548 -36.20 79.66 13.66
C GLY A 548 -37.00 80.98 13.51
N ASP A 549 -36.95 81.51 12.28
CA ASP A 549 -37.69 82.65 11.69
C ASP A 549 -37.45 84.09 12.23
N SER A 550 -37.41 85.05 11.30
CA SER A 550 -37.30 86.50 11.52
C SER A 550 -37.48 87.28 10.20
N THR A 551 -38.35 88.28 10.21
CA THR A 551 -38.72 89.19 9.10
C THR A 551 -38.83 90.63 9.64
N ASP A 552 -38.64 91.72 8.90
CA ASP A 552 -38.04 92.00 7.58
C ASP A 552 -37.78 93.53 7.49
N THR A 553 -37.18 94.02 6.40
CA THR A 553 -37.09 95.42 5.90
C THR A 553 -36.50 96.55 6.77
N PRO A 554 -35.77 97.47 6.12
CA PRO A 554 -36.15 98.89 6.19
C PRO A 554 -36.11 99.61 4.82
N GLU A 555 -36.99 100.61 4.65
CA GLU A 555 -37.07 101.49 3.46
C GLU A 555 -37.38 102.94 3.89
N PRO A 556 -36.72 103.96 3.32
CA PRO A 556 -37.11 105.36 3.53
C PRO A 556 -37.29 106.22 2.26
N ALA A 557 -38.16 107.24 2.40
CA ALA A 557 -38.09 108.60 1.81
C ALA A 557 -39.13 109.05 0.74
N VAL A 558 -39.61 110.29 0.99
CA VAL A 558 -40.15 111.38 0.12
C VAL A 558 -41.42 111.19 -0.76
N PRO A 559 -42.35 112.19 -0.73
CA PRO A 559 -43.44 112.36 -1.70
C PRO A 559 -43.32 113.61 -2.60
N ALA A 560 -43.96 113.51 -3.79
CA ALA A 560 -44.55 114.56 -4.63
C ALA A 560 -43.69 115.63 -5.37
N GLU A 561 -44.02 115.75 -6.66
CA GLU A 561 -43.45 116.57 -7.75
C GLU A 561 -43.59 118.12 -7.54
N THR A 562 -42.75 119.01 -8.10
CA THR A 562 -42.63 119.26 -9.56
C THR A 562 -41.43 120.17 -9.95
N ALA A 563 -40.76 119.79 -11.05
CA ALA A 563 -40.01 120.60 -12.02
C ALA A 563 -39.14 121.84 -11.61
N GLY A 564 -37.80 121.71 -11.71
CA GLY A 564 -36.93 122.83 -12.12
C GLY A 564 -35.47 122.86 -11.62
N ASN A 565 -34.51 122.89 -12.55
CA ASN A 565 -33.09 123.30 -12.36
C ASN A 565 -32.22 122.47 -11.38
N ALA A 566 -31.67 121.37 -11.89
CA ALA A 566 -30.88 120.33 -11.18
C ALA A 566 -29.49 120.74 -10.63
N GLU A 567 -29.22 122.02 -10.39
CA GLU A 567 -27.93 122.48 -9.79
C GLU A 567 -28.07 122.91 -8.32
N LEU A 568 -29.27 123.22 -7.83
CA LEU A 568 -29.50 123.55 -6.41
C LEU A 568 -29.72 122.32 -5.50
N GLU A 569 -30.10 121.18 -6.08
CA GLU A 569 -30.38 119.95 -5.31
C GLU A 569 -29.11 119.38 -4.64
N ALA A 570 -27.93 119.59 -5.23
CA ALA A 570 -26.65 119.17 -4.69
C ALA A 570 -26.27 119.92 -3.40
N GLU A 571 -26.50 121.24 -3.33
CA GLU A 571 -26.22 122.03 -2.12
C GLU A 571 -27.25 121.73 -1.02
N ILE A 572 -28.50 121.45 -1.39
CA ILE A 572 -29.55 121.00 -0.45
C ILE A 572 -29.21 119.64 0.17
N ALA A 573 -28.63 118.70 -0.58
CA ALA A 573 -28.19 117.41 -0.03
C ALA A 573 -27.13 117.58 1.07
N LYS A 574 -26.17 118.47 0.84
CA LYS A 574 -25.07 118.79 1.76
C LYS A 574 -25.54 119.50 3.04
N LEU A 575 -26.49 120.43 2.93
CA LEU A 575 -27.10 121.07 4.10
C LEU A 575 -27.99 120.10 4.91
N LYS A 576 -28.61 119.09 4.27
CA LYS A 576 -29.33 118.01 4.98
C LYS A 576 -28.38 117.12 5.78
N GLU A 577 -27.17 116.88 5.29
CA GLU A 577 -26.13 116.12 6.02
C GLU A 577 -25.66 116.87 7.27
N GLU A 578 -25.45 118.20 7.19
CA GLU A 578 -25.12 119.03 8.36
C GLU A 578 -26.28 119.16 9.37
N VAL A 579 -27.54 119.09 8.91
CA VAL A 579 -28.72 119.01 9.80
C VAL A 579 -28.77 117.66 10.51
N ALA A 580 -28.55 116.55 9.80
CA ALA A 580 -28.51 115.22 10.41
C ALA A 580 -27.41 115.11 11.49
N GLU A 581 -26.24 115.73 11.28
CA GLU A 581 -25.20 115.78 12.31
C GLU A 581 -25.64 116.57 13.56
N LYS A 582 -26.38 117.67 13.39
CA LYS A 582 -27.00 118.44 14.50
C LYS A 582 -28.09 117.64 15.21
N ASP A 583 -28.87 116.82 14.51
CA ASP A 583 -29.86 115.93 15.11
C ASP A 583 -29.19 114.87 16.01
N THR A 584 -28.02 114.33 15.62
CA THR A 584 -27.23 113.47 16.55
C THR A 584 -26.75 114.23 17.80
N GLN A 585 -26.64 115.57 17.73
CA GLN A 585 -26.27 116.42 18.86
C GLN A 585 -27.47 116.71 19.77
N ILE A 586 -28.66 116.89 19.19
CA ILE A 586 -29.94 116.93 19.93
C ILE A 586 -30.17 115.60 20.66
N ASP A 587 -29.90 114.47 20.03
CA ASP A 587 -30.08 113.15 20.62
C ASP A 587 -29.15 112.89 21.83
N ARG A 588 -27.96 113.51 21.85
CA ARG A 588 -27.06 113.56 23.03
C ARG A 588 -27.62 114.45 24.15
N LEU A 589 -28.37 115.51 23.83
CA LEU A 589 -29.06 116.35 24.82
C LEU A 589 -30.34 115.68 25.36
N CYS A 590 -31.10 114.95 24.54
CA CYS A 590 -32.22 114.11 24.99
C CYS A 590 -31.77 113.06 26.02
N LYS A 591 -30.58 112.45 25.83
CA LYS A 591 -29.96 111.55 26.81
C LYS A 591 -29.58 112.26 28.13
N ARG A 592 -29.34 113.57 28.11
CA ARG A 592 -29.09 114.39 29.32
C ARG A 592 -30.38 114.84 30.03
N ARG A 593 -31.53 114.84 29.34
CA ARG A 593 -32.84 115.06 29.99
C ARG A 593 -33.29 113.86 30.84
N LYS A 594 -32.80 112.64 30.58
CA LYS A 594 -33.04 111.49 31.47
C LYS A 594 -32.39 111.69 32.84
N THR A 595 -31.15 112.21 32.88
CA THR A 595 -30.52 112.65 34.14
C THR A 595 -31.13 113.91 34.76
N GLU A 596 -32.15 114.51 34.13
CA GLU A 596 -33.00 115.59 34.69
C GLU A 596 -34.38 115.02 35.13
N GLU A 597 -34.69 113.78 34.74
CA GLU A 597 -35.85 112.98 35.14
C GLU A 597 -35.52 112.23 36.45
N ASP A 598 -34.32 111.64 36.56
CA ASP A 598 -33.76 111.10 37.81
C ASP A 598 -33.77 112.16 38.95
N LEU A 599 -33.42 113.41 38.63
CA LEU A 599 -33.44 114.53 39.57
C LEU A 599 -34.87 115.00 39.95
N ARG A 600 -35.90 114.60 39.20
CA ARG A 600 -37.30 114.86 39.58
C ARG A 600 -37.81 113.80 40.54
N GLU A 601 -37.43 112.53 40.35
CA GLU A 601 -37.70 111.47 41.33
C GLU A 601 -37.01 111.76 42.67
N GLU A 602 -35.78 112.30 42.65
CA GLU A 602 -35.11 112.77 43.88
C GLU A 602 -35.82 113.98 44.52
N ILE A 603 -36.38 114.91 43.74
CA ILE A 603 -37.21 116.01 44.26
C ILE A 603 -38.55 115.53 44.83
N GLU A 604 -39.19 114.54 44.22
CA GLU A 604 -40.44 113.94 44.71
C GLU A 604 -40.20 113.14 46.00
N SER A 605 -39.11 112.39 46.08
CA SER A 605 -38.63 111.77 47.32
C SER A 605 -38.30 112.82 48.39
N LEU A 606 -37.68 113.95 48.03
CA LEU A 606 -37.44 115.04 48.97
C LEU A 606 -38.75 115.73 49.42
N GLN A 607 -39.80 115.75 48.61
CA GLN A 607 -41.13 116.24 49.01
C GLN A 607 -41.83 115.26 49.96
N GLU A 608 -41.74 113.95 49.72
CA GLU A 608 -42.27 112.93 50.63
C GLU A 608 -41.52 112.96 51.97
N ASN A 609 -40.19 113.05 51.95
CA ASN A 609 -39.37 113.29 53.15
C ASN A 609 -39.75 114.62 53.85
N LEU A 610 -40.06 115.69 53.11
CA LEU A 610 -40.52 116.95 53.72
C LEU A 610 -41.92 116.83 54.35
N LEU A 611 -42.77 115.95 53.83
CA LEU A 611 -44.07 115.61 54.41
C LEU A 611 -43.88 114.82 55.72
N THR A 612 -42.99 113.82 55.75
CA THR A 612 -42.62 113.06 56.95
C THR A 612 -41.97 113.97 58.00
N ILE A 613 -41.00 114.79 57.62
CA ILE A 613 -40.38 115.80 58.50
C ILE A 613 -41.42 116.83 58.97
N GLY A 614 -42.44 117.15 58.16
CA GLY A 614 -43.57 117.97 58.55
C GLY A 614 -44.42 117.32 59.66
N GLN A 615 -44.71 116.03 59.53
CA GLN A 615 -45.41 115.23 60.54
C GLN A 615 -44.59 115.10 61.83
N ASP A 616 -43.30 114.76 61.72
CA ASP A 616 -42.35 114.71 62.83
C ASP A 616 -42.19 116.07 63.52
N HIS A 617 -42.25 117.18 62.76
CA HIS A 617 -42.27 118.52 63.32
C HIS A 617 -43.57 118.88 64.04
N VAL A 618 -44.73 118.34 63.63
CA VAL A 618 -45.96 118.48 64.42
C VAL A 618 -45.85 117.70 65.73
N GLU A 619 -45.43 116.44 65.68
CA GLU A 619 -45.22 115.64 66.88
C GLU A 619 -44.16 116.23 67.82
N ALA A 620 -43.03 116.70 67.28
CA ALA A 620 -42.00 117.39 68.05
C ALA A 620 -42.52 118.70 68.64
N LYS A 621 -43.40 119.42 67.95
CA LYS A 621 -44.00 120.68 68.45
C LYS A 621 -45.04 120.45 69.54
N ASP A 622 -45.75 119.33 69.51
CA ASP A 622 -46.65 118.93 70.60
C ASP A 622 -45.86 118.38 71.80
N LYS A 623 -44.83 117.56 71.58
CA LYS A 623 -43.84 117.18 72.62
C LYS A 623 -43.12 118.41 73.21
N ILE A 624 -42.86 119.45 72.42
CA ILE A 624 -42.32 120.73 72.92
C ILE A 624 -43.34 121.48 73.78
N LYS A 625 -44.64 121.52 73.45
CA LYS A 625 -45.66 122.11 74.34
C LYS A 625 -45.75 121.38 75.68
N GLU A 626 -45.69 120.06 75.64
CA GLU A 626 -45.71 119.19 76.82
C GLU A 626 -44.47 119.46 77.70
N LEU A 627 -43.28 119.46 77.11
CA LEU A 627 -42.03 119.85 77.76
C LEU A 627 -41.99 121.33 78.20
N GLU A 628 -42.72 122.24 77.55
CA GLU A 628 -42.84 123.65 77.98
C GLU A 628 -43.79 123.82 79.17
N ALA A 629 -44.82 122.99 79.28
CA ALA A 629 -45.65 122.89 80.48
C ALA A 629 -44.85 122.31 81.66
N GLU A 630 -44.16 121.19 81.46
CA GLU A 630 -43.24 120.62 82.47
C GLU A 630 -42.14 121.60 82.87
N LYS A 631 -41.61 122.38 81.93
CA LYS A 631 -40.60 123.42 82.19
C LYS A 631 -41.15 124.66 82.91
N LEU A 632 -42.45 124.91 82.86
CA LEU A 632 -43.10 125.91 83.72
C LEU A 632 -43.26 125.37 85.15
N GLU A 633 -43.65 124.11 85.31
CA GLU A 633 -43.81 123.47 86.62
C GLU A 633 -42.46 123.17 87.31
N LEU A 634 -41.42 122.83 86.54
CA LEU A 634 -40.04 122.77 87.05
C LEU A 634 -39.48 124.16 87.37
N LYS A 635 -39.90 125.22 86.68
CA LYS A 635 -39.52 126.59 87.03
C LYS A 635 -40.12 127.07 88.34
N THR A 636 -41.39 126.75 88.63
CA THR A 636 -41.98 127.08 89.94
C THR A 636 -41.29 126.30 91.05
N GLN A 637 -41.01 125.00 90.84
CA GLN A 637 -40.21 124.20 91.78
C GLN A 637 -38.80 124.75 92.00
N ILE A 638 -38.11 125.22 90.94
CA ILE A 638 -36.81 125.90 91.07
C ILE A 638 -36.93 127.16 91.92
N THR A 639 -37.93 128.03 91.69
CA THR A 639 -38.09 129.24 92.52
C THR A 639 -38.40 128.93 94.00
N ASP A 640 -39.10 127.83 94.30
CA ASP A 640 -39.34 127.39 95.69
C ASP A 640 -38.14 126.65 96.31
N LEU A 641 -37.17 126.19 95.50
CA LEU A 641 -35.89 125.65 95.97
C LEU A 641 -34.84 126.75 96.17
N GLU A 642 -34.76 127.75 95.30
CA GLU A 642 -33.93 128.95 95.49
C GLU A 642 -34.35 129.72 96.76
N LYS A 643 -35.65 129.71 97.08
CA LYS A 643 -36.23 130.23 98.33
C LYS A 643 -35.94 129.38 99.57
N LYS A 644 -35.35 128.18 99.41
CA LYS A 644 -34.85 127.32 100.50
C LYS A 644 -33.32 127.34 100.62
N ILE A 645 -32.61 127.63 99.53
CA ILE A 645 -31.14 127.76 99.49
C ILE A 645 -30.68 129.13 100.05
N SER A 646 -31.61 130.08 100.22
CA SER A 646 -31.36 131.41 100.78
C SER A 646 -31.33 131.48 102.32
N SER A 647 -31.25 130.34 103.02
CA SER A 647 -31.08 130.28 104.49
C SER A 647 -30.04 129.24 104.95
N SER A 648 -29.32 129.58 106.02
CA SER A 648 -28.28 128.78 106.70
C SER A 648 -27.02 128.38 105.89
N THR A 649 -26.04 129.29 105.84
CA THR A 649 -24.63 129.00 105.56
C THR A 649 -23.78 129.06 106.83
N SER A 650 -23.41 127.90 107.41
CA SER A 650 -22.19 127.70 108.23
C SER A 650 -22.15 126.29 108.84
N ASP A 651 -21.07 125.53 108.60
CA ASP A 651 -20.23 124.92 109.67
C ASP A 651 -19.03 124.16 109.07
N ALA A 652 -17.92 124.10 109.82
CA ALA A 652 -16.58 123.84 109.25
C ALA A 652 -16.06 122.39 109.39
N GLU A 653 -16.85 121.44 109.88
CA GLU A 653 -16.38 120.06 110.14
C GLU A 653 -16.60 119.06 108.98
N ALA A 654 -17.26 119.47 107.89
CA ALA A 654 -17.62 118.56 106.79
C ALA A 654 -16.45 118.23 105.83
N SER A 655 -15.46 119.13 105.69
CA SER A 655 -14.46 119.04 104.62
C SER A 655 -13.48 117.87 104.76
N THR A 656 -13.27 117.34 105.96
CA THR A 656 -12.34 116.22 106.20
C THR A 656 -12.98 114.85 105.94
N LYS A 657 -14.31 114.73 106.14
CA LYS A 657 -15.06 113.51 105.80
C LYS A 657 -15.16 113.33 104.29
N MET A 658 -15.54 114.38 103.57
CA MET A 658 -15.59 114.40 102.10
C MET A 658 -14.25 114.02 101.44
N GLN A 659 -13.12 114.40 102.04
CA GLN A 659 -11.80 114.01 101.53
C GLN A 659 -11.52 112.51 101.72
N ASN A 660 -11.80 111.95 102.90
CA ASN A 660 -11.63 110.52 103.17
C ASN A 660 -12.57 109.67 102.31
N GLU A 661 -13.81 110.13 102.09
CA GLU A 661 -14.79 109.48 101.21
C GLU A 661 -14.36 109.54 99.74
N MET A 662 -13.78 110.65 99.28
CA MET A 662 -13.20 110.77 97.94
C MET A 662 -12.00 109.83 97.72
N ASP A 663 -11.16 109.63 98.73
CA ASP A 663 -10.01 108.74 98.62
C ASP A 663 -10.40 107.26 98.80
N SER A 664 -11.42 106.93 99.61
CA SER A 664 -11.99 105.58 99.64
C SER A 664 -12.67 105.21 98.31
N LEU A 665 -13.42 106.13 97.71
CA LEU A 665 -14.08 105.91 96.42
C LEU A 665 -13.07 105.77 95.27
N LYS A 666 -11.88 106.39 95.36
CA LYS A 666 -10.76 106.13 94.44
C LYS A 666 -10.16 104.74 94.65
N THR A 667 -10.00 104.28 95.90
CA THR A 667 -9.54 102.90 96.13
C THR A 667 -10.55 101.90 95.60
N GLU A 668 -11.86 102.09 95.85
CA GLU A 668 -12.91 101.23 95.29
C GLU A 668 -12.94 101.26 93.76
N TYR A 669 -12.75 102.42 93.12
CA TYR A 669 -12.66 102.53 91.66
C TYR A 669 -11.44 101.78 91.10
N ASN A 670 -10.28 101.88 91.75
CA ASN A 670 -9.08 101.16 91.33
C ASN A 670 -9.24 99.65 91.53
N ASP A 671 -9.77 99.22 92.68
CA ASP A 671 -10.16 97.84 92.97
C ASP A 671 -11.12 97.28 91.92
N LEU A 672 -12.16 98.04 91.56
CA LEU A 672 -13.16 97.64 90.57
C LEU A 672 -12.56 97.59 89.16
N LYS A 673 -11.58 98.45 88.87
CA LYS A 673 -10.82 98.44 87.62
C LYS A 673 -9.86 97.25 87.53
N GLU A 674 -9.21 96.87 88.62
CA GLU A 674 -8.41 95.64 88.71
C GLU A 674 -9.31 94.41 88.56
N LYS A 675 -10.44 94.34 89.28
CA LYS A 675 -11.45 93.27 89.14
C LYS A 675 -12.00 93.18 87.71
N THR A 676 -12.20 94.31 87.04
CA THR A 676 -12.59 94.36 85.62
C THR A 676 -11.47 93.85 84.71
N SER A 677 -10.21 94.22 84.99
CA SER A 677 -9.03 93.76 84.25
C SER A 677 -8.79 92.26 84.41
N THR A 678 -8.99 91.69 85.60
CA THR A 678 -8.88 90.24 85.83
C THR A 678 -10.03 89.50 85.17
N LEU A 679 -11.27 89.96 85.29
CA LEU A 679 -12.40 89.37 84.57
C LEU A 679 -12.24 89.43 83.04
N GLN A 680 -11.62 90.49 82.51
CA GLN A 680 -11.29 90.58 81.08
C GLN A 680 -10.17 89.60 80.67
N ALA A 681 -9.18 89.37 81.54
CA ALA A 681 -8.14 88.35 81.32
C ALA A 681 -8.71 86.93 81.38
N ASP A 682 -9.58 86.64 82.36
CA ASP A 682 -10.26 85.36 82.54
C ASP A 682 -11.23 85.07 81.40
N LEU A 683 -11.97 86.09 80.91
CA LEU A 683 -12.79 85.99 79.70
C LEU A 683 -11.92 85.63 78.48
N GLY A 684 -10.76 86.26 78.33
CA GLY A 684 -9.79 85.93 77.28
C GLY A 684 -9.25 84.50 77.38
N ALA A 685 -8.92 84.04 78.59
CA ALA A 685 -8.48 82.67 78.84
C ALA A 685 -9.59 81.65 78.56
N ALA A 686 -10.83 81.94 78.98
CA ALA A 686 -12.00 81.12 78.70
C ALA A 686 -12.31 81.04 77.20
N GLN A 687 -12.19 82.15 76.46
CA GLN A 687 -12.33 82.17 75.00
C GLN A 687 -11.23 81.36 74.31
N GLN A 688 -9.97 81.44 74.74
CA GLN A 688 -8.89 80.63 74.19
C GLN A 688 -9.07 79.13 74.49
N LEU A 689 -9.49 78.77 75.71
CA LEU A 689 -9.79 77.40 76.08
C LEU A 689 -11.01 76.84 75.31
N ALA A 690 -12.03 77.66 75.07
CA ALA A 690 -13.16 77.30 74.22
C ALA A 690 -12.75 77.10 72.76
N GLN A 691 -11.93 78.00 72.19
CA GLN A 691 -11.39 77.86 70.83
C GLN A 691 -10.52 76.61 70.67
N ASN A 692 -9.65 76.32 71.64
CA ASN A 692 -8.83 75.10 71.61
C ASN A 692 -9.71 73.85 71.71
N ARG A 693 -10.65 73.77 72.66
CA ARG A 693 -11.61 72.65 72.71
C ARG A 693 -12.43 72.49 71.44
N PHE A 694 -12.74 73.59 70.72
CA PHE A 694 -13.44 73.51 69.43
C PHE A 694 -12.54 72.97 68.31
N LYS A 695 -11.24 73.27 68.32
CA LYS A 695 -10.24 72.63 67.44
C LYS A 695 -10.10 71.15 67.78
N ASP A 696 -9.88 70.81 69.05
CA ASP A 696 -9.76 69.43 69.53
C ASP A 696 -10.99 68.59 69.10
N LEU A 697 -12.21 69.13 69.24
CA LEU A 697 -13.46 68.51 68.79
C LEU A 697 -13.60 68.43 67.26
N THR A 698 -12.94 69.30 66.51
CA THR A 698 -12.93 69.29 65.04
C THR A 698 -11.91 68.26 64.53
N GLU A 699 -10.72 68.22 65.12
CA GLU A 699 -9.68 67.22 64.85
C GLU A 699 -10.16 65.80 65.21
N LEU A 700 -10.83 65.63 66.36
CA LEU A 700 -11.49 64.37 66.73
C LEU A 700 -12.60 63.96 65.75
N ARG A 701 -13.37 64.92 65.22
CA ARG A 701 -14.37 64.65 64.16
C ARG A 701 -13.71 64.24 62.86
N GLU A 702 -12.63 64.91 62.44
CA GLU A 702 -11.88 64.52 61.25
C GLU A 702 -11.27 63.12 61.38
N VAL A 703 -10.63 62.80 62.52
CA VAL A 703 -10.07 61.47 62.78
C VAL A 703 -11.17 60.40 62.75
N LEU A 704 -12.33 60.65 63.37
CA LEU A 704 -13.47 59.74 63.33
C LEU A 704 -14.03 59.59 61.90
N GLN A 705 -14.11 60.69 61.14
CA GLN A 705 -14.57 60.69 59.74
C GLN A 705 -13.58 60.00 58.79
N LYS A 706 -12.27 60.02 59.09
CA LYS A 706 -11.21 59.29 58.37
C LYS A 706 -11.17 57.80 58.75
N ALA A 707 -11.42 57.45 60.01
CA ALA A 707 -11.51 56.05 60.46
C ALA A 707 -12.80 55.33 60.02
N GLN A 708 -13.90 56.05 59.74
CA GLN A 708 -15.15 55.45 59.27
C GLN A 708 -15.05 54.71 57.92
N PRO A 709 -14.42 55.22 56.85
CA PRO A 709 -14.22 54.48 55.61
C PRO A 709 -13.24 53.31 55.77
N GLU A 710 -12.18 53.44 56.58
CA GLU A 710 -11.27 52.32 56.90
C GLU A 710 -12.04 51.17 57.59
N LEU A 711 -12.90 51.49 58.55
CA LEU A 711 -13.82 50.54 59.19
C LEU A 711 -14.93 50.01 58.26
N LYS A 712 -15.11 50.56 57.05
CA LYS A 712 -15.95 49.97 56.00
C LYS A 712 -15.11 49.05 55.10
N SER A 713 -13.90 49.46 54.71
CA SER A 713 -12.95 48.65 53.95
C SER A 713 -12.63 47.35 54.69
N LEU A 714 -12.17 47.43 55.95
CA LEU A 714 -11.90 46.26 56.80
C LEU A 714 -13.11 45.33 56.96
N ARG A 715 -14.34 45.86 56.90
CA ARG A 715 -15.56 45.02 56.90
C ARG A 715 -15.78 44.34 55.56
N GLN A 716 -15.60 45.04 54.44
CA GLN A 716 -15.66 44.47 53.09
C GLN A 716 -14.58 43.41 52.88
N GLU A 717 -13.34 43.68 53.30
CA GLU A 717 -12.22 42.73 53.35
C GLU A 717 -12.57 41.51 54.23
N SER A 718 -13.21 41.71 55.39
CA SER A 718 -13.67 40.58 56.23
C SER A 718 -14.79 39.74 55.60
N VAL A 719 -15.44 40.24 54.54
CA VAL A 719 -16.46 39.53 53.75
C VAL A 719 -15.81 38.84 52.56
N THR A 720 -14.89 39.48 51.82
CA THR A 720 -14.14 38.82 50.74
C THR A 720 -13.20 37.74 51.27
N LEU A 721 -12.64 37.89 52.48
CA LEU A 721 -11.92 36.81 53.19
C LEU A 721 -12.82 35.66 53.65
N LYS A 722 -14.16 35.84 53.69
CA LYS A 722 -15.11 34.73 53.89
C LYS A 722 -15.45 34.06 52.58
N THR A 723 -15.79 34.81 51.52
CA THR A 723 -16.10 34.21 50.21
C THR A 723 -14.90 33.45 49.65
N THR A 724 -13.69 34.02 49.68
CA THR A 724 -12.46 33.33 49.26
C THR A 724 -12.14 32.10 50.12
N LYS A 725 -12.48 32.11 51.42
CA LYS A 725 -12.35 30.92 52.28
C LYS A 725 -13.38 29.84 51.93
N GLU A 726 -14.59 30.23 51.56
CA GLU A 726 -15.65 29.31 51.10
C GLU A 726 -15.32 28.76 49.71
N GLU A 727 -14.78 29.57 48.80
CA GLU A 727 -14.26 29.17 47.48
C GLU A 727 -13.04 28.23 47.59
N LEU A 728 -12.14 28.47 48.56
CA LEU A 728 -11.06 27.54 48.86
C LEU A 728 -11.60 26.22 49.45
N ALA A 729 -12.69 26.27 50.23
CA ALA A 729 -13.34 25.07 50.75
C ALA A 729 -14.06 24.27 49.65
N THR A 730 -14.75 24.93 48.70
CA THR A 730 -15.34 24.24 47.54
C THR A 730 -14.26 23.66 46.64
N LYS A 731 -13.22 24.42 46.28
CA LYS A 731 -12.09 23.88 45.48
C LYS A 731 -11.36 22.75 46.19
N THR A 732 -11.19 22.79 47.51
CA THR A 732 -10.62 21.67 48.30
C THR A 732 -11.52 20.43 48.28
N LYS A 733 -12.85 20.60 48.23
CA LYS A 733 -13.81 19.49 48.07
C LYS A 733 -13.77 18.93 46.64
N GLU A 734 -13.79 19.80 45.63
CA GLU A 734 -13.69 19.44 44.21
C GLU A 734 -12.41 18.66 43.94
N LEU A 735 -11.26 19.11 44.45
CA LEU A 735 -9.97 18.40 44.33
C LEU A 735 -10.07 16.99 44.92
N LYS A 736 -10.63 16.84 46.13
CA LYS A 736 -10.87 15.53 46.77
C LYS A 736 -11.85 14.64 46.01
N ASP A 737 -12.85 15.23 45.35
CA ASP A 737 -13.82 14.49 44.52
C ASP A 737 -13.26 14.18 43.12
N MET A 738 -12.26 14.92 42.65
CA MET A 738 -11.46 14.59 41.47
C MET A 738 -10.42 13.51 41.76
N GLU A 739 -9.74 13.54 42.91
CA GLU A 739 -8.87 12.46 43.38
C GLU A 739 -9.62 11.12 43.49
N LYS A 740 -10.89 11.12 43.91
CA LYS A 740 -11.73 9.92 43.93
C LYS A 740 -11.95 9.40 42.50
N ARG A 741 -12.44 10.27 41.60
CA ARG A 741 -12.63 9.94 40.18
C ARG A 741 -11.35 9.43 39.53
N GLU A 742 -10.19 10.01 39.83
CA GLU A 742 -8.89 9.55 39.37
C GLU A 742 -8.57 8.12 39.86
N LYS A 743 -8.81 7.85 41.16
CA LYS A 743 -8.61 6.51 41.76
C LYS A 743 -9.60 5.47 41.22
N ASP A 744 -10.83 5.88 40.88
CA ASP A 744 -11.84 5.00 40.28
C ASP A 744 -11.58 4.76 38.79
N LEU A 745 -11.24 5.79 38.02
CA LEU A 745 -10.77 5.67 36.63
C LEU A 745 -9.51 4.81 36.52
N LYS A 746 -8.57 4.90 37.49
CA LYS A 746 -7.42 3.99 37.57
C LYS A 746 -7.83 2.54 37.78
N ARG A 747 -8.80 2.25 38.67
CA ARG A 747 -9.34 0.89 38.87
C ARG A 747 -10.09 0.38 37.64
N ASP A 748 -10.80 1.25 36.94
CA ASP A 748 -11.54 0.90 35.72
C ASP A 748 -10.57 0.66 34.55
N LEU A 749 -9.48 1.42 34.47
CA LEU A 749 -8.37 1.19 33.53
C LEU A 749 -7.62 -0.11 33.85
N GLU A 750 -7.32 -0.41 35.12
CA GLU A 750 -6.76 -1.69 35.54
C GLU A 750 -7.68 -2.88 35.19
N ARG A 751 -9.00 -2.72 35.33
CA ARG A 751 -9.99 -3.73 34.91
C ARG A 751 -10.05 -3.87 33.39
N ALA A 752 -10.05 -2.76 32.63
CA ALA A 752 -10.02 -2.78 31.18
C ALA A 752 -8.73 -3.41 30.63
N GLN A 753 -7.58 -3.14 31.25
CA GLN A 753 -6.29 -3.74 30.91
C GLN A 753 -6.29 -5.25 31.18
N LYS A 754 -6.84 -5.70 32.32
CA LYS A 754 -7.01 -7.15 32.60
C LYS A 754 -7.95 -7.81 31.61
N LEU A 755 -9.10 -7.20 31.31
CA LEU A 755 -10.01 -7.69 30.28
C LEU A 755 -9.34 -7.73 28.89
N SER A 756 -8.45 -6.78 28.56
CA SER A 756 -7.64 -6.84 27.33
C SER A 756 -6.69 -8.03 27.35
N SER A 757 -5.92 -8.25 28.42
CA SER A 757 -5.02 -9.41 28.50
C SER A 757 -5.78 -10.74 28.48
N ASP A 758 -6.94 -10.82 29.14
CA ASP A 758 -7.78 -12.01 29.14
C ASP A 758 -8.29 -12.28 27.71
N ARG A 759 -8.78 -11.25 27.01
CA ARG A 759 -9.18 -11.35 25.58
C ARG A 759 -8.02 -11.68 24.67
N GLU A 760 -6.81 -11.18 24.91
CA GLU A 760 -5.62 -11.56 24.15
C GLU A 760 -5.25 -13.03 24.36
N THR A 761 -5.39 -13.57 25.57
CA THR A 761 -5.19 -15.01 25.81
C THR A 761 -6.31 -15.86 25.22
N GLU A 762 -7.56 -15.38 25.23
CA GLU A 762 -8.68 -16.02 24.53
C GLU A 762 -8.44 -16.03 23.01
N ILE A 763 -8.02 -14.91 22.42
CA ILE A 763 -7.69 -14.81 20.99
C ILE A 763 -6.51 -15.73 20.64
N LYS A 764 -5.44 -15.77 21.43
CA LYS A 764 -4.31 -16.70 21.23
C LYS A 764 -4.78 -18.16 21.31
N GLY A 765 -5.55 -18.53 22.33
CA GLY A 765 -6.11 -19.87 22.47
C GLY A 765 -7.12 -20.25 21.39
N LEU A 766 -7.84 -19.28 20.80
CA LEU A 766 -8.70 -19.49 19.63
C LEU A 766 -7.88 -19.60 18.34
N GLN A 767 -6.80 -18.84 18.18
CA GLN A 767 -5.86 -18.98 17.06
C GLN A 767 -5.15 -20.34 17.09
N GLU A 768 -4.70 -20.80 18.27
CA GLU A 768 -4.14 -22.14 18.48
C GLU A 768 -5.16 -23.24 18.18
N LYS A 769 -6.43 -23.08 18.58
CA LYS A 769 -7.50 -24.01 18.20
C LYS A 769 -7.76 -24.00 16.69
N VAL A 770 -7.80 -22.84 16.05
CA VAL A 770 -7.96 -22.73 14.60
C VAL A 770 -6.78 -23.38 13.86
N THR A 771 -5.54 -23.22 14.31
CA THR A 771 -4.39 -23.91 13.70
C THR A 771 -4.38 -25.41 14.01
N ALA A 772 -4.87 -25.85 15.17
CA ALA A 772 -5.07 -27.27 15.46
C ALA A 772 -6.13 -27.88 14.52
N GLU A 773 -7.29 -27.22 14.34
CA GLU A 773 -8.37 -27.67 13.47
C GLU A 773 -8.01 -27.62 11.97
N THR A 774 -7.27 -26.61 11.50
CA THR A 774 -6.78 -26.63 10.10
C THR A 774 -5.77 -27.74 9.87
N ASN A 775 -4.86 -28.00 10.82
CA ASN A 775 -3.94 -29.14 10.75
C ASN A 775 -4.65 -30.50 10.91
N ALA A 776 -5.77 -30.58 11.64
CA ALA A 776 -6.60 -31.77 11.71
C ALA A 776 -7.33 -32.01 10.38
N LYS A 777 -7.95 -30.96 9.82
CA LYS A 777 -8.59 -30.99 8.50
C LYS A 777 -7.62 -31.40 7.40
N LEU A 778 -6.42 -30.84 7.34
CA LEU A 778 -5.39 -31.21 6.36
C LEU A 778 -5.03 -32.70 6.46
N ARG A 779 -4.81 -33.23 7.68
CA ARG A 779 -4.56 -34.66 7.89
C ARG A 779 -5.73 -35.55 7.46
N LEU A 780 -6.97 -35.10 7.66
CA LEU A 780 -8.16 -35.81 7.18
C LEU A 780 -8.29 -35.76 5.65
N GLU A 781 -7.98 -34.63 5.03
CA GLU A 781 -7.99 -34.45 3.57
C GLU A 781 -6.89 -35.29 2.90
N ASP A 782 -5.70 -35.37 3.50
CA ASP A 782 -4.61 -36.24 3.05
C ASP A 782 -4.94 -37.73 3.26
N ALA A 783 -5.53 -38.10 4.41
CA ALA A 783 -6.03 -39.46 4.63
C ALA A 783 -7.13 -39.83 3.63
N GLN A 784 -8.00 -38.89 3.24
CA GLN A 784 -9.00 -39.06 2.20
C GLN A 784 -8.38 -39.17 0.79
N ARG A 785 -7.31 -38.42 0.50
CA ARG A 785 -6.53 -38.58 -0.75
C ARG A 785 -5.81 -39.93 -0.84
N VAL A 786 -5.24 -40.40 0.27
CA VAL A 786 -4.60 -41.73 0.37
C VAL A 786 -5.65 -42.83 0.21
N SER A 787 -6.71 -42.82 1.01
CA SER A 787 -7.83 -43.76 0.90
C SER A 787 -8.44 -43.78 -0.51
N GLY A 788 -8.63 -42.62 -1.14
CA GLY A 788 -9.09 -42.53 -2.53
C GLY A 788 -8.06 -42.99 -3.57
N ARG A 789 -6.76 -42.97 -3.29
CA ARG A 789 -5.72 -43.58 -4.15
C ARG A 789 -5.72 -45.09 -3.99
N ASP A 790 -5.81 -45.57 -2.76
CA ASP A 790 -5.80 -46.99 -2.43
C ASP A 790 -7.06 -47.68 -2.93
N LEU A 791 -8.23 -47.04 -2.84
CA LEU A 791 -9.47 -47.51 -3.49
C LEU A 791 -9.28 -47.68 -5.01
N ARG A 792 -8.72 -46.68 -5.71
CA ARG A 792 -8.45 -46.78 -7.16
C ARG A 792 -7.43 -47.87 -7.49
N ARG A 793 -6.45 -48.12 -6.61
CA ARG A 793 -5.53 -49.26 -6.74
C ARG A 793 -6.29 -50.58 -6.60
N CYS A 794 -7.12 -50.75 -5.57
CA CYS A 794 -7.93 -51.95 -5.39
C CYS A 794 -8.96 -52.15 -6.51
N GLU A 795 -9.50 -51.08 -7.08
CA GLU A 795 -10.35 -51.12 -8.27
C GLU A 795 -9.58 -51.57 -9.52
N ALA A 796 -8.37 -51.04 -9.75
CA ALA A 796 -7.49 -51.47 -10.83
C ALA A 796 -7.03 -52.93 -10.66
N GLU A 797 -6.63 -53.34 -9.45
CA GLU A 797 -6.28 -54.72 -9.11
C GLU A 797 -7.47 -55.66 -9.29
N LYS A 798 -8.69 -55.24 -8.93
CA LYS A 798 -9.93 -56.00 -9.20
C LYS A 798 -10.20 -56.14 -10.69
N VAL A 799 -9.97 -55.10 -11.49
CA VAL A 799 -10.11 -55.16 -12.96
C VAL A 799 -9.03 -56.05 -13.58
N GLU A 800 -7.79 -56.01 -13.09
CA GLU A 800 -6.75 -56.94 -13.52
C GLU A 800 -7.05 -58.39 -13.14
N ILE A 801 -7.56 -58.65 -11.94
CA ILE A 801 -7.97 -59.99 -11.50
C ILE A 801 -9.16 -60.48 -12.34
N GLY A 802 -10.13 -59.61 -12.65
CA GLY A 802 -11.21 -59.88 -13.60
C GLY A 802 -10.67 -60.26 -14.98
N ALA A 803 -9.84 -59.41 -15.59
CA ALA A 803 -9.24 -59.66 -16.90
C ALA A 803 -8.28 -60.87 -16.95
N ARG A 804 -7.80 -61.36 -15.80
CA ARG A 804 -7.07 -62.63 -15.67
C ARG A 804 -8.01 -63.83 -15.53
N ALA A 805 -9.13 -63.67 -14.83
CA ALA A 805 -10.21 -64.67 -14.76
C ALA A 805 -10.86 -64.85 -16.14
N ASP A 806 -11.26 -63.77 -16.82
CA ASP A 806 -11.83 -63.78 -18.17
C ASP A 806 -10.93 -64.51 -19.17
N LYS A 807 -9.60 -64.33 -19.06
CA LYS A 807 -8.60 -65.05 -19.86
C LYS A 807 -8.49 -66.52 -19.50
N ALA A 808 -8.47 -66.85 -18.21
CA ALA A 808 -8.45 -68.24 -17.77
C ALA A 808 -9.73 -68.99 -18.16
N GLU A 809 -10.89 -68.32 -18.16
CA GLU A 809 -12.16 -68.87 -18.67
C GLU A 809 -12.13 -69.02 -20.20
N GLN A 810 -11.56 -68.08 -20.94
CA GLN A 810 -11.36 -68.21 -22.39
C GLN A 810 -10.39 -69.34 -22.74
N GLU A 811 -9.26 -69.46 -22.04
CA GLU A 811 -8.28 -70.55 -22.20
C GLU A 811 -8.93 -71.92 -21.87
N LEU A 812 -9.69 -71.99 -20.78
CA LEU A 812 -10.45 -73.18 -20.38
C LEU A 812 -11.53 -73.53 -21.42
N GLN A 813 -12.23 -72.55 -21.97
CA GLN A 813 -13.18 -72.76 -23.07
C GLN A 813 -12.46 -73.25 -24.32
N THR A 814 -11.32 -72.67 -24.72
CA THR A 814 -10.56 -73.16 -25.88
C THR A 814 -10.05 -74.59 -25.68
N LEU A 815 -9.65 -74.95 -24.45
CA LEU A 815 -9.24 -76.31 -24.11
C LEU A 815 -10.41 -77.31 -24.09
N GLN A 816 -11.63 -76.88 -23.69
CA GLN A 816 -12.85 -77.68 -23.83
C GLN A 816 -13.22 -77.87 -25.31
N ASP A 817 -13.20 -76.79 -26.08
CA ASP A 817 -13.38 -76.77 -27.53
C ASP A 817 -12.39 -77.70 -28.25
N GLU A 818 -11.11 -77.67 -27.89
CA GLU A 818 -10.07 -78.55 -28.44
C GLU A 818 -10.25 -80.00 -28.01
N LEU A 819 -10.58 -80.24 -26.73
CA LEU A 819 -10.92 -81.58 -26.24
C LEU A 819 -12.09 -82.16 -27.02
N ASP A 820 -13.15 -81.40 -27.27
CA ASP A 820 -14.33 -81.83 -28.01
C ASP A 820 -14.10 -81.89 -29.53
N LYS A 821 -13.12 -81.17 -30.09
CA LYS A 821 -12.59 -81.37 -31.46
C LYS A 821 -11.69 -82.61 -31.58
N LEU A 822 -11.04 -83.03 -30.49
CA LEU A 822 -10.18 -84.22 -30.43
C LEU A 822 -10.96 -85.50 -30.13
N ARG A 823 -12.02 -85.45 -29.31
CA ARG A 823 -12.93 -86.60 -29.05
C ARG A 823 -13.39 -87.35 -30.30
N PRO A 824 -13.91 -86.71 -31.37
CA PRO A 824 -14.33 -87.43 -32.57
C PRO A 824 -13.12 -88.03 -33.31
N LYS A 825 -11.96 -87.39 -33.31
CA LYS A 825 -10.72 -87.95 -33.90
C LYS A 825 -10.20 -89.15 -33.12
N VAL A 826 -10.31 -89.16 -31.80
CA VAL A 826 -9.96 -90.32 -30.96
C VAL A 826 -10.92 -91.48 -31.27
N LYS A 827 -12.24 -91.23 -31.32
CA LYS A 827 -13.22 -92.24 -31.73
C LYS A 827 -12.99 -92.75 -33.14
N GLU A 828 -12.69 -91.86 -34.09
CA GLU A 828 -12.39 -92.24 -35.47
C GLU A 828 -11.10 -93.09 -35.54
N LEU A 829 -10.06 -92.75 -34.78
CA LEU A 829 -8.84 -93.56 -34.69
C LEU A 829 -9.08 -94.90 -33.98
N GLU A 830 -9.96 -94.97 -32.98
CA GLU A 830 -10.41 -96.22 -32.35
C GLU A 830 -11.19 -97.08 -33.35
N GLU A 831 -12.14 -96.51 -34.10
CA GLU A 831 -12.92 -97.17 -35.14
C GLU A 831 -12.05 -97.62 -36.32
N GLN A 832 -11.12 -96.78 -36.80
CA GLN A 832 -10.11 -97.11 -37.80
C GLN A 832 -9.19 -98.23 -37.30
N MET A 833 -8.75 -98.21 -36.04
CA MET A 833 -7.91 -99.25 -35.45
C MET A 833 -8.69 -100.57 -35.28
N HIS A 834 -9.96 -100.52 -34.91
CA HIS A 834 -10.86 -101.69 -34.91
C HIS A 834 -11.17 -102.19 -36.32
N LYS A 835 -11.26 -101.31 -37.32
CA LYS A 835 -11.41 -101.66 -38.74
C LYS A 835 -10.13 -102.34 -39.24
N LEU A 836 -8.96 -101.73 -39.07
CA LEU A 836 -7.64 -102.28 -39.40
C LEU A 836 -7.35 -103.60 -38.67
N ARG A 837 -7.88 -103.83 -37.46
CA ARG A 837 -7.80 -105.16 -36.80
C ARG A 837 -8.65 -106.22 -37.50
N ARG A 838 -9.86 -105.88 -37.96
CA ARG A 838 -10.72 -106.79 -38.75
C ARG A 838 -10.15 -107.01 -40.14
N GLU A 839 -9.66 -105.96 -40.79
CA GLU A 839 -8.99 -106.01 -42.09
C GLU A 839 -7.66 -106.78 -42.00
N LYS A 840 -6.89 -106.66 -40.91
CA LYS A 840 -5.72 -107.53 -40.68
C LYS A 840 -6.13 -108.99 -40.51
N ALA A 841 -7.19 -109.29 -39.76
CA ALA A 841 -7.67 -110.67 -39.62
C ALA A 841 -8.12 -111.23 -40.98
N ALA A 842 -8.99 -110.53 -41.70
CA ALA A 842 -9.46 -110.91 -43.02
C ALA A 842 -8.33 -110.98 -44.06
N ALA A 843 -7.36 -110.07 -44.03
CA ALA A 843 -6.18 -110.10 -44.91
C ALA A 843 -5.15 -111.15 -44.50
N GLN A 844 -5.20 -111.67 -43.26
CA GLN A 844 -4.38 -112.80 -42.83
C GLN A 844 -5.04 -114.12 -43.23
N GLU A 845 -6.37 -114.25 -43.09
CA GLU A 845 -7.15 -115.34 -43.70
C GLU A 845 -7.00 -115.33 -45.24
N GLU A 846 -7.04 -114.14 -45.86
CA GLU A 846 -6.77 -113.98 -47.29
C GLU A 846 -5.28 -114.18 -47.62
N ALA A 847 -4.33 -113.98 -46.71
CA ALA A 847 -2.92 -114.30 -46.92
C ALA A 847 -2.65 -115.81 -46.80
N ASP A 848 -3.35 -116.53 -45.92
CA ASP A 848 -3.28 -117.99 -45.83
C ASP A 848 -3.93 -118.62 -47.07
N PHE A 849 -5.09 -118.11 -47.49
CA PHE A 849 -5.74 -118.47 -48.76
C PHE A 849 -4.88 -118.07 -49.97
N LYS A 850 -4.28 -116.88 -49.98
CA LYS A 850 -3.34 -116.46 -51.03
C LYS A 850 -2.04 -117.24 -50.97
N THR A 851 -1.61 -117.81 -49.84
CA THR A 851 -0.45 -118.71 -49.78
C THR A 851 -0.77 -120.04 -50.44
N GLN A 852 -1.98 -120.56 -50.22
CA GLN A 852 -2.50 -121.71 -50.98
C GLN A 852 -2.59 -121.37 -52.48
N GLN A 853 -3.16 -120.21 -52.84
CA GLN A 853 -3.16 -119.74 -54.22
C GLN A 853 -1.75 -119.45 -54.76
N TYR A 854 -0.78 -119.03 -53.96
CA TYR A 854 0.60 -118.76 -54.38
C TYR A 854 1.34 -120.07 -54.65
N SER A 855 1.02 -121.19 -54.00
CA SER A 855 1.59 -122.48 -54.40
C SER A 855 1.12 -122.91 -55.81
N ASN A 856 -0.15 -122.66 -56.13
CA ASN A 856 -0.75 -122.90 -57.45
C ASN A 856 -0.23 -121.88 -58.48
N ALA A 857 -0.31 -120.59 -58.13
CA ALA A 857 0.15 -119.47 -58.92
C ALA A 857 1.68 -119.35 -58.95
N GLN A 858 2.48 -120.14 -58.22
CA GLN A 858 3.93 -120.24 -58.42
C GLN A 858 4.23 -120.99 -59.74
N GLY A 859 3.36 -121.92 -60.13
CA GLY A 859 3.33 -122.46 -61.49
C GLY A 859 2.99 -121.36 -62.52
N LEU A 860 1.95 -120.56 -62.27
CA LEU A 860 1.58 -119.43 -63.13
C LEU A 860 2.65 -118.32 -63.18
N LEU A 861 3.35 -118.07 -62.07
CA LEU A 861 4.45 -117.12 -61.93
C LEU A 861 5.72 -117.60 -62.64
N SER A 862 5.81 -118.87 -63.02
CA SER A 862 6.83 -119.29 -63.99
C SER A 862 6.56 -118.71 -65.38
N SER A 863 5.29 -118.49 -65.75
CA SER A 863 4.88 -117.88 -67.01
C SER A 863 4.71 -116.35 -66.91
N MET A 864 4.19 -115.83 -65.80
CA MET A 864 4.13 -114.38 -65.55
C MET A 864 5.51 -113.76 -65.35
N ARG A 865 6.57 -114.52 -65.05
CA ARG A 865 7.95 -114.00 -65.01
C ARG A 865 8.39 -113.46 -66.38
N ASP A 866 8.01 -114.15 -67.46
CA ASP A 866 8.33 -113.72 -68.82
C ASP A 866 7.59 -112.43 -69.17
N GLN A 867 6.31 -112.32 -68.78
CA GLN A 867 5.53 -111.08 -68.89
C GLN A 867 6.04 -109.98 -67.94
N THR A 868 6.60 -110.34 -66.78
CA THR A 868 7.21 -109.38 -65.84
C THR A 868 8.48 -108.76 -66.42
N ALA A 869 9.23 -109.48 -67.26
CA ALA A 869 10.37 -108.91 -67.97
C ALA A 869 9.92 -107.81 -68.95
N GLU A 870 8.85 -108.04 -69.72
CA GLU A 870 8.27 -107.04 -70.63
C GLU A 870 7.70 -105.83 -69.87
N MET A 871 6.90 -106.06 -68.83
CA MET A 871 6.42 -105.00 -67.93
C MET A 871 7.56 -104.22 -67.25
N SER A 872 8.72 -104.85 -66.99
CA SER A 872 9.88 -104.17 -66.39
C SER A 872 10.55 -103.15 -67.32
N VAL A 873 10.34 -103.27 -68.64
CA VAL A 873 10.80 -102.28 -69.62
C VAL A 873 9.86 -101.08 -69.64
N GLN A 874 8.54 -101.33 -69.68
CA GLN A 874 7.52 -100.28 -69.57
C GLN A 874 7.64 -99.50 -68.25
N LEU A 875 7.95 -100.19 -67.14
CA LEU A 875 8.24 -99.59 -65.83
C LEU A 875 9.56 -98.79 -65.76
N LYS A 876 10.46 -98.89 -66.75
CA LYS A 876 11.63 -98.01 -66.86
C LYS A 876 11.30 -96.76 -67.67
N GLU A 877 10.54 -96.91 -68.75
CA GLU A 877 10.07 -95.78 -69.55
C GLU A 877 9.14 -94.86 -68.74
N SER A 878 8.19 -95.42 -67.98
CA SER A 878 7.33 -94.65 -67.08
C SER A 878 8.09 -94.01 -65.91
N LYS A 879 9.26 -94.56 -65.52
CA LYS A 879 10.13 -93.94 -64.52
C LYS A 879 10.90 -92.75 -65.08
N SER A 880 11.46 -92.87 -66.28
CA SER A 880 12.11 -91.73 -66.95
C SER A 880 11.12 -90.57 -67.21
N GLN A 881 9.86 -90.89 -67.50
CA GLN A 881 8.79 -89.88 -67.57
C GLN A 881 8.46 -89.26 -66.21
N ALA A 882 8.50 -90.03 -65.11
CA ALA A 882 8.33 -89.50 -63.77
C ALA A 882 9.52 -88.62 -63.33
N GLU A 883 10.75 -89.04 -63.61
CA GLU A 883 11.99 -88.30 -63.35
C GLU A 883 11.96 -86.93 -64.05
N SER A 884 11.53 -86.87 -65.32
CA SER A 884 11.34 -85.59 -66.05
C SER A 884 10.27 -84.68 -65.43
N LEU A 885 9.21 -85.24 -64.85
CA LEU A 885 8.17 -84.46 -64.14
C LEU A 885 8.63 -84.03 -62.74
N GLU A 886 9.51 -84.80 -62.08
CA GLU A 886 10.17 -84.41 -60.83
C GLU A 886 11.16 -83.25 -61.06
N GLU A 887 11.86 -83.22 -62.20
CA GLU A 887 12.69 -82.08 -62.62
C GLU A 887 11.85 -80.82 -62.89
N GLU A 888 10.75 -80.90 -63.63
CA GLU A 888 9.82 -79.77 -63.82
C GLU A 888 9.23 -79.28 -62.50
N LEU A 889 8.85 -80.19 -61.58
CA LEU A 889 8.38 -79.84 -60.24
C LEU A 889 9.47 -79.18 -59.39
N ALA A 890 10.73 -79.57 -59.53
CA ALA A 890 11.86 -78.95 -58.84
C ALA A 890 12.13 -77.52 -59.35
N GLU A 891 12.04 -77.28 -60.66
CA GLU A 891 12.10 -75.93 -61.26
C GLU A 891 10.95 -75.05 -60.76
N VAL A 892 9.71 -75.56 -60.76
CA VAL A 892 8.54 -74.81 -60.24
C VAL A 892 8.71 -74.49 -58.74
N GLN A 893 9.26 -75.41 -57.95
CA GLN A 893 9.59 -75.15 -56.54
C GLN A 893 10.71 -74.11 -56.38
N ARG A 894 11.75 -74.14 -57.23
CA ARG A 894 12.83 -73.13 -57.25
C ARG A 894 12.27 -71.73 -57.52
N LEU A 895 11.46 -71.59 -58.57
CA LEU A 895 10.79 -70.34 -58.94
C LEU A 895 9.84 -69.85 -57.83
N LEU A 896 9.11 -70.75 -57.16
CA LEU A 896 8.25 -70.40 -56.02
C LEU A 896 9.07 -69.90 -54.81
N GLN A 897 10.22 -70.50 -54.52
CA GLN A 897 11.14 -70.02 -53.48
C GLN A 897 11.71 -68.64 -53.82
N GLU A 898 12.06 -68.40 -55.09
CA GLU A 898 12.56 -67.10 -55.56
C GLU A 898 11.48 -66.00 -55.42
N ARG A 899 10.26 -66.25 -55.89
CA ARG A 899 9.11 -65.34 -55.66
C ARG A 899 8.81 -65.13 -54.17
N THR A 900 9.07 -66.12 -53.32
CA THR A 900 8.92 -65.99 -51.86
C THR A 900 9.99 -65.05 -51.28
N ARG A 901 11.26 -65.21 -51.67
CA ARG A 901 12.38 -64.34 -51.26
C ARG A 901 12.21 -62.90 -51.77
N GLU A 902 11.73 -62.72 -53.00
CA GLU A 902 11.32 -61.40 -53.53
C GLU A 902 10.21 -60.78 -52.66
N GLY A 903 9.18 -61.56 -52.34
CA GLY A 903 8.07 -61.14 -51.49
C GLY A 903 8.50 -60.76 -50.07
N GLU A 904 9.48 -61.47 -49.49
CA GLU A 904 10.09 -61.13 -48.19
C GLU A 904 10.94 -59.87 -48.26
N THR A 905 11.67 -59.68 -49.37
CA THR A 905 12.47 -58.47 -49.61
C THR A 905 11.58 -57.24 -49.74
N MET A 906 10.47 -57.35 -50.50
CA MET A 906 9.46 -56.28 -50.58
C MET A 906 8.79 -56.01 -49.23
N ARG A 907 8.47 -57.04 -48.44
CA ARG A 907 7.93 -56.87 -47.07
C ARG A 907 8.91 -56.14 -46.14
N ARG A 908 10.21 -56.47 -46.20
CA ARG A 908 11.25 -55.75 -45.45
C ARG A 908 11.35 -54.29 -45.89
N LEU A 909 11.43 -54.02 -47.20
CA LEU A 909 11.55 -52.65 -47.70
C LEU A 909 10.34 -51.77 -47.34
N LEU A 910 9.13 -52.33 -47.29
CA LEU A 910 7.95 -51.63 -46.76
C LEU A 910 8.05 -51.37 -45.26
N ALA A 911 8.47 -52.36 -44.46
CA ALA A 911 8.68 -52.18 -43.02
C ALA A 911 9.77 -51.14 -42.72
N ASP A 912 10.87 -51.10 -43.49
CA ASP A 912 11.93 -50.10 -43.38
C ASP A 912 11.42 -48.67 -43.70
N VAL A 913 10.45 -48.54 -44.61
CA VAL A 913 9.81 -47.25 -44.95
C VAL A 913 8.81 -46.84 -43.88
N ASP A 914 7.98 -47.77 -43.40
CA ASP A 914 7.05 -47.54 -42.30
C ASP A 914 7.79 -47.16 -41.01
N GLU A 915 8.92 -47.82 -40.67
CA GLU A 915 9.75 -47.46 -39.52
C GLU A 915 10.36 -46.05 -39.67
N ARG A 916 10.80 -45.66 -40.87
CA ARG A 916 11.29 -44.29 -41.12
C ARG A 916 10.16 -43.26 -40.97
N ALA A 917 8.94 -43.59 -41.38
CA ALA A 917 7.77 -42.75 -41.18
C ALA A 917 7.39 -42.64 -39.69
N ASP A 918 7.31 -43.76 -38.96
CA ASP A 918 7.03 -43.80 -37.52
C ASP A 918 8.09 -43.06 -36.70
N ASN A 919 9.38 -43.19 -37.07
CA ASN A 919 10.45 -42.44 -36.42
C ASN A 919 10.37 -40.93 -36.73
N LYS A 920 10.06 -40.52 -37.97
CA LYS A 920 9.81 -39.11 -38.29
C LYS A 920 8.58 -38.56 -37.54
N ILE A 921 7.52 -39.36 -37.37
CA ILE A 921 6.34 -38.98 -36.57
C ILE A 921 6.72 -38.86 -35.09
N ARG A 922 7.54 -39.77 -34.56
CA ARG A 922 8.04 -39.74 -33.18
C ARG A 922 8.93 -38.53 -32.91
N ASP A 923 9.84 -38.19 -33.83
CA ASP A 923 10.68 -36.99 -33.74
C ASP A 923 9.84 -35.71 -33.80
N MET A 924 8.84 -35.66 -34.67
CA MET A 924 7.91 -34.51 -34.73
C MET A 924 7.05 -34.39 -33.46
N ARG A 925 6.63 -35.50 -32.86
CA ARG A 925 5.94 -35.50 -31.56
C ARG A 925 6.86 -35.01 -30.44
N ALA A 926 8.07 -35.56 -30.32
CA ALA A 926 9.04 -35.13 -29.32
C ALA A 926 9.39 -33.63 -29.45
N ARG A 927 9.46 -33.08 -30.68
CA ARG A 927 9.64 -31.64 -30.91
C ARG A 927 8.42 -30.81 -30.50
N MET A 928 7.19 -31.29 -30.73
CA MET A 928 5.98 -30.63 -30.26
C MET A 928 5.82 -30.70 -28.73
N GLU A 929 6.16 -31.85 -28.14
CA GLU A 929 6.16 -32.07 -26.68
C GLU A 929 7.18 -31.16 -26.00
N ALA A 930 8.41 -31.07 -26.50
CA ALA A 930 9.42 -30.13 -26.00
C ALA A 930 9.02 -28.65 -26.18
N ALA A 931 8.36 -28.29 -27.29
CA ALA A 931 7.85 -26.93 -27.50
C ALA A 931 6.65 -26.58 -26.60
N VAL A 932 5.86 -27.59 -26.19
CA VAL A 932 4.80 -27.44 -25.19
C VAL A 932 5.39 -27.33 -23.78
N GLU A 933 6.37 -28.15 -23.42
CA GLU A 933 7.09 -28.01 -22.15
C GLU A 933 7.73 -26.63 -22.00
N GLU A 934 8.40 -26.11 -23.05
CA GLU A 934 9.04 -24.79 -23.00
C GLU A 934 8.01 -23.66 -22.91
N ARG A 935 6.87 -23.76 -23.60
CA ARG A 935 5.73 -22.86 -23.40
C ARG A 935 5.25 -22.89 -21.95
N ASP A 936 5.10 -24.08 -21.37
CA ASP A 936 4.53 -24.24 -20.03
C ASP A 936 5.50 -23.74 -18.94
N ARG A 937 6.81 -23.92 -19.12
CA ARG A 937 7.86 -23.27 -18.31
C ARG A 937 7.76 -21.75 -18.39
N ILE A 938 7.66 -21.18 -19.59
CA ILE A 938 7.50 -19.73 -19.79
C ILE A 938 6.18 -19.23 -19.19
N GLU A 939 5.10 -20.02 -19.26
CA GLU A 939 3.82 -19.68 -18.62
C GLU A 939 3.95 -19.65 -17.09
N ASP A 940 4.56 -20.66 -16.46
CA ASP A 940 4.81 -20.70 -15.01
C ASP A 940 5.82 -19.62 -14.55
N GLU A 941 6.87 -19.33 -15.32
CA GLU A 941 7.78 -18.21 -15.06
C GLU A 941 7.05 -16.87 -15.17
N SER A 942 6.22 -16.68 -16.19
CA SER A 942 5.40 -15.46 -16.33
C SER A 942 4.38 -15.32 -15.20
N ALA A 943 3.75 -16.41 -14.76
CA ALA A 943 2.77 -16.44 -13.69
C ALA A 943 3.40 -16.23 -12.31
N THR A 944 4.60 -16.76 -12.08
CA THR A 944 5.36 -16.50 -10.85
C THR A 944 5.94 -15.08 -10.81
N LEU A 945 6.43 -14.54 -11.93
CA LEU A 945 6.81 -13.13 -12.07
C LEU A 945 5.61 -12.19 -11.90
N ALA A 946 4.44 -12.54 -12.44
CA ALA A 946 3.21 -11.78 -12.25
C ALA A 946 2.79 -11.76 -10.77
N ARG A 947 2.70 -12.93 -10.11
CA ARG A 947 2.40 -13.05 -8.68
C ARG A 947 3.41 -12.29 -7.81
N ARG A 948 4.69 -12.30 -8.20
CA ARG A 948 5.76 -11.52 -7.54
C ARG A 948 5.53 -10.03 -7.70
N LYS A 949 5.30 -9.53 -8.92
CA LYS A 949 4.98 -8.12 -9.18
C LYS A 949 3.71 -7.68 -8.45
N THR A 950 2.67 -8.52 -8.37
CA THR A 950 1.47 -8.22 -7.57
C THR A 950 1.84 -7.95 -6.12
N ARG A 951 2.57 -8.87 -5.46
CA ARG A 951 3.06 -8.70 -4.09
C ARG A 951 3.93 -7.46 -3.92
N GLU A 952 4.86 -7.21 -4.84
CA GLU A 952 5.71 -6.01 -4.82
C GLU A 952 4.88 -4.72 -4.96
N THR A 953 3.80 -4.71 -5.75
CA THR A 953 2.86 -3.56 -5.78
C THR A 953 1.96 -3.48 -4.55
N GLU A 954 1.63 -4.59 -3.90
CA GLU A 954 0.86 -4.61 -2.64
C GLU A 954 1.70 -4.08 -1.48
N ASP A 955 2.97 -4.49 -1.38
CA ASP A 955 3.97 -3.94 -0.45
C ASP A 955 4.17 -2.44 -0.67
N LEU A 956 4.28 -1.99 -1.93
CA LEU A 956 4.38 -0.57 -2.25
C LEU A 956 3.09 0.20 -1.91
N LYS A 957 1.90 -0.37 -2.19
CA LYS A 957 0.61 0.22 -1.79
C LYS A 957 0.44 0.26 -0.27
N GLN A 958 0.97 -0.71 0.47
CA GLN A 958 0.93 -0.70 1.94
C GLN A 958 1.91 0.33 2.50
N LYS A 959 3.16 0.36 2.03
CA LYS A 959 4.15 1.40 2.38
C LYS A 959 3.63 2.81 2.07
N LEU A 960 2.95 3.00 0.94
CA LEU A 960 2.33 4.28 0.59
C LEU A 960 1.18 4.64 1.54
N LYS A 961 0.33 3.69 1.95
CA LYS A 961 -0.69 3.92 2.99
C LYS A 961 -0.11 4.21 4.38
N ASP A 962 1.03 3.62 4.71
CA ASP A 962 1.72 3.85 5.99
C ASP A 962 2.43 5.22 5.99
N LEU A 963 3.10 5.60 4.90
CA LEU A 963 3.61 6.96 4.69
C LEU A 963 2.47 7.99 4.65
N GLU A 964 1.31 7.67 4.07
CA GLU A 964 0.12 8.53 4.16
C GLU A 964 -0.38 8.71 5.59
N ARG A 965 -0.29 7.68 6.45
CA ARG A 965 -0.65 7.77 7.86
C ARG A 965 0.36 8.64 8.61
N GLU A 966 1.65 8.42 8.37
CA GLU A 966 2.75 9.19 8.96
C GLU A 966 2.69 10.67 8.54
N VAL A 967 2.43 10.96 7.26
CA VAL A 967 2.17 12.33 6.79
C VAL A 967 0.94 12.92 7.48
N LYS A 968 -0.14 12.16 7.66
CA LYS A 968 -1.33 12.65 8.37
C LYS A 968 -1.04 12.95 9.85
N THR A 969 -0.31 12.10 10.57
CA THR A 969 0.10 12.38 11.96
C THR A 969 1.05 13.58 12.04
N LEU A 970 2.07 13.66 11.17
CA LEU A 970 2.99 14.80 11.11
C LEU A 970 2.27 16.11 10.73
N THR A 971 1.26 16.08 9.86
CA THR A 971 0.45 17.28 9.58
C THR A 971 -0.38 17.70 10.79
N HIS A 972 -0.93 16.75 11.55
CA HIS A 972 -1.69 17.02 12.77
C HIS A 972 -0.79 17.57 13.87
N GLU A 973 0.38 16.98 14.09
CA GLU A 973 1.42 17.49 15.01
C GLU A 973 1.87 18.90 14.62
N ARG A 974 2.05 19.18 13.31
CA ARG A 974 2.34 20.54 12.82
C ARG A 974 1.18 21.50 13.08
N ASP A 975 -0.08 21.10 12.84
CA ASP A 975 -1.26 21.91 13.17
C ASP A 975 -1.37 22.18 14.68
N GLU A 976 -1.08 21.20 15.55
CA GLU A 976 -1.06 21.41 17.00
C GLU A 976 0.10 22.31 17.44
N LEU A 977 1.30 22.14 16.87
CA LEU A 977 2.46 22.99 17.16
C LEU A 977 2.21 24.42 16.69
N GLU A 978 1.58 24.62 15.52
CA GLU A 978 1.19 25.93 15.00
C GLU A 978 0.07 26.57 15.85
N GLN A 979 -0.85 25.77 16.41
CA GLN A 979 -1.83 26.24 17.40
C GLN A 979 -1.14 26.69 18.69
N ARG A 980 -0.26 25.85 19.26
CA ARG A 980 0.55 26.20 20.44
C ARG A 980 1.43 27.43 20.19
N GLU A 981 1.99 27.60 18.99
CA GLU A 981 2.75 28.80 18.62
C GLU A 981 1.85 30.04 18.52
N LYS A 982 0.62 29.91 18.01
CA LYS A 982 -0.38 31.00 18.01
C LYS A 982 -0.83 31.35 19.43
N GLU A 983 -0.97 30.38 20.32
CA GLU A 983 -1.26 30.60 21.74
C GLU A 983 -0.10 31.27 22.46
N TRP A 984 1.15 30.81 22.26
CA TRP A 984 2.35 31.45 22.79
C TRP A 984 2.56 32.87 22.25
N ARG A 985 2.23 33.10 20.97
CA ARG A 985 2.25 34.44 20.36
C ARG A 985 1.21 35.35 21.00
N LYS A 986 -0.06 34.94 21.07
CA LYS A 986 -1.11 35.69 21.79
C LYS A 986 -0.72 35.96 23.24
N ARG A 987 -0.13 34.99 23.93
CA ARG A 987 0.30 35.13 25.32
C ARG A 987 1.50 36.05 25.50
N ARG A 988 2.34 36.19 24.46
CA ARG A 988 3.37 37.23 24.38
C ARG A 988 2.75 38.59 24.13
N GLU A 989 1.84 38.72 23.17
CA GLU A 989 1.09 39.95 22.86
C GLU A 989 0.28 40.43 24.09
N GLU A 990 -0.33 39.51 24.85
CA GLU A 990 -0.99 39.77 26.14
C GLU A 990 0.00 40.38 27.15
N LEU A 991 1.16 39.73 27.35
CA LEU A 991 2.20 40.18 28.29
C LEU A 991 2.85 41.51 27.86
N GLU A 992 3.14 41.67 26.58
CA GLU A 992 3.67 42.89 25.96
C GLU A 992 2.68 44.05 26.14
N SER A 993 1.37 43.80 25.96
CA SER A 993 0.34 44.79 26.27
C SER A 993 0.18 45.10 27.77
N VAL A 994 0.67 44.24 28.68
CA VAL A 994 0.70 44.50 30.13
C VAL A 994 1.98 45.24 30.51
N GLU A 995 3.09 44.94 29.85
CA GLU A 995 4.37 45.66 29.98
C GLU A 995 4.25 47.09 29.45
N GLU A 996 3.64 47.31 28.28
CA GLU A 996 3.33 48.63 27.73
C GLU A 996 2.43 49.46 28.68
N LYS A 997 1.42 48.83 29.29
CA LYS A 997 0.57 49.50 30.30
C LYS A 997 1.34 49.82 31.57
N ALA A 998 2.18 48.90 32.05
CA ALA A 998 3.01 49.12 33.23
C ALA A 998 4.10 50.17 33.00
N GLU A 999 4.64 50.30 31.78
CA GLU A 999 5.57 51.36 31.40
C GLU A 999 4.84 52.70 31.26
N ALA A 1000 3.64 52.74 30.67
CA ALA A 1000 2.81 53.94 30.64
C ALA A 1000 2.42 54.41 32.06
N GLU A 1001 1.97 53.52 32.94
CA GLU A 1001 1.72 53.81 34.36
C GLU A 1001 3.01 54.26 35.07
N ALA A 1002 4.17 53.67 34.76
CA ALA A 1002 5.45 54.11 35.31
C ALA A 1002 5.88 55.49 34.81
N ASP A 1003 5.57 55.87 33.57
CA ASP A 1003 5.82 57.22 33.02
C ASP A 1003 4.81 58.25 33.51
N GLU A 1004 3.54 57.89 33.75
CA GLU A 1004 2.60 58.70 34.52
C GLU A 1004 3.09 58.92 35.96
N LEU A 1005 3.64 57.89 36.61
CA LEU A 1005 4.27 58.03 37.93
C LEU A 1005 5.57 58.85 37.90
N ARG A 1006 6.40 58.76 36.85
CA ARG A 1006 7.60 59.60 36.67
C ARG A 1006 7.23 61.06 36.39
N THR A 1007 6.20 61.32 35.59
CA THR A 1007 5.75 62.69 35.25
C THR A 1007 5.00 63.33 36.41
N THR A 1008 4.14 62.61 37.13
CA THR A 1008 3.56 63.13 38.39
C THR A 1008 4.63 63.35 39.46
N ALA A 1009 5.63 62.47 39.58
CA ALA A 1009 6.77 62.71 40.48
C ALA A 1009 7.64 63.91 40.06
N SER A 1010 7.78 64.22 38.77
CA SER A 1010 8.50 65.41 38.31
C SER A 1010 7.68 66.69 38.48
N GLN A 1011 6.36 66.63 38.32
CA GLN A 1011 5.42 67.70 38.69
C GLN A 1011 5.46 67.97 40.20
N LEU A 1012 5.47 66.93 41.04
CA LEU A 1012 5.61 67.07 42.50
C LEU A 1012 6.97 67.65 42.91
N ARG A 1013 8.07 67.25 42.25
CA ARG A 1013 9.40 67.85 42.47
C ARG A 1013 9.43 69.33 42.08
N THR A 1014 8.95 69.68 40.89
CA THR A 1014 8.93 71.09 40.45
C THR A 1014 7.97 71.95 41.26
N ALA A 1015 6.85 71.40 41.75
CA ALA A 1015 5.97 72.06 42.72
C ALA A 1015 6.66 72.24 44.09
N LEU A 1016 7.43 71.23 44.55
CA LEU A 1016 8.23 71.33 45.76
C LEU A 1016 9.32 72.40 45.62
N ASP A 1017 10.10 72.40 44.54
CA ASP A 1017 11.13 73.42 44.23
C ASP A 1017 10.52 74.83 44.17
N ALA A 1018 9.34 74.97 43.55
CA ALA A 1018 8.60 76.23 43.52
C ALA A 1018 8.14 76.66 44.92
N SER A 1019 7.67 75.73 45.76
CA SER A 1019 7.27 76.00 47.14
C SER A 1019 8.47 76.35 48.03
N GLU A 1020 9.61 75.66 47.91
CA GLU A 1020 10.83 76.02 48.63
C GLU A 1020 11.35 77.40 48.18
N LYS A 1021 11.28 77.71 46.88
CA LYS A 1021 11.63 79.03 46.36
C LYS A 1021 10.70 80.10 46.93
N GLN A 1022 9.38 79.86 46.98
CA GLN A 1022 8.43 80.76 47.60
C GLN A 1022 8.72 80.96 49.09
N VAL A 1023 9.09 79.89 49.83
CA VAL A 1023 9.55 79.99 51.22
C VAL A 1023 10.81 80.84 51.32
N ARG A 1024 11.85 80.60 50.50
CA ARG A 1024 13.09 81.39 50.48
C ARG A 1024 12.85 82.86 50.14
N ASP A 1025 11.94 83.15 49.21
CA ASP A 1025 11.56 84.53 48.85
C ASP A 1025 10.75 85.20 49.97
N VAL A 1026 9.86 84.47 50.67
CA VAL A 1026 9.15 84.96 51.87
C VAL A 1026 10.12 85.15 53.05
N GLU A 1027 11.11 84.27 53.24
CA GLU A 1027 12.16 84.44 54.25
C GLU A 1027 13.04 85.65 53.96
N LYS A 1028 13.36 85.88 52.68
CA LYS A 1028 14.08 87.09 52.21
C LYS A 1028 13.25 88.36 52.43
N GLN A 1029 11.96 88.35 52.12
CA GLN A 1029 11.04 89.45 52.46
C GLN A 1029 10.96 89.66 53.98
N ARG A 1030 10.92 88.60 54.78
CA ARG A 1030 10.88 88.66 56.25
C ARG A 1030 12.22 89.13 56.84
N ALA A 1031 13.35 88.83 56.20
CA ALA A 1031 14.67 89.37 56.55
C ALA A 1031 14.77 90.86 56.19
N GLU A 1032 14.22 91.27 55.04
CA GLU A 1032 14.14 92.67 54.61
C GLU A 1032 13.20 93.49 55.51
N LEU A 1033 12.04 92.95 55.89
CA LEU A 1033 11.15 93.55 56.88
C LEU A 1033 11.82 93.66 58.26
N ARG A 1034 12.63 92.67 58.67
CA ARG A 1034 13.48 92.80 59.86
C ARG A 1034 14.53 93.91 59.68
N ARG A 1035 15.20 94.02 58.53
CA ARG A 1035 16.16 95.10 58.25
C ARG A 1035 15.49 96.47 58.33
N MET A 1036 14.33 96.63 57.70
CA MET A 1036 13.53 97.87 57.74
C MET A 1036 13.03 98.20 59.16
N LEU A 1037 12.71 97.19 59.97
CA LEU A 1037 12.33 97.36 61.38
C LEU A 1037 13.54 97.66 62.28
N GLU A 1038 14.71 97.09 61.99
CA GLU A 1038 15.96 97.43 62.69
C GLU A 1038 16.46 98.82 62.28
N GLU A 1039 16.25 99.24 61.03
CA GLU A 1039 16.49 100.62 60.59
C GLU A 1039 15.50 101.60 61.20
N SER A 1040 14.21 101.26 61.31
CA SER A 1040 13.24 102.11 62.00
C SER A 1040 13.59 102.21 63.49
N ARG A 1041 13.97 101.11 64.14
CA ARG A 1041 14.56 101.11 65.48
C ARG A 1041 15.83 101.93 65.59
N GLN A 1042 16.75 101.86 64.63
CA GLN A 1042 17.96 102.70 64.63
C GLN A 1042 17.64 104.18 64.43
N ARG A 1043 16.60 104.52 63.65
CA ARG A 1043 16.08 105.90 63.52
C ARG A 1043 15.41 106.35 64.82
N TYR A 1044 14.60 105.50 65.45
CA TYR A 1044 14.03 105.75 66.78
C TYR A 1044 15.09 105.81 67.89
N GLU A 1045 16.18 105.04 67.80
CA GLU A 1045 17.31 105.11 68.73
C GLU A 1045 18.13 106.38 68.50
N LYS A 1046 18.34 106.82 67.25
CA LYS A 1046 18.97 108.10 66.95
C LYS A 1046 18.10 109.23 67.49
N LEU A 1047 16.82 109.29 67.13
CA LEU A 1047 15.85 110.23 67.71
C LEU A 1047 15.75 110.13 69.25
N SER A 1048 15.89 108.93 69.86
CA SER A 1048 15.93 108.77 71.32
C SER A 1048 17.25 109.22 71.92
N LYS A 1049 18.38 109.08 71.22
CA LYS A 1049 19.71 109.59 71.60
C LYS A 1049 19.81 111.10 71.41
N ASP A 1050 19.11 111.67 70.43
CA ASP A 1050 18.99 113.10 70.17
C ASP A 1050 18.02 113.76 71.15
N LEU A 1051 16.89 113.11 71.44
CA LEU A 1051 15.99 113.47 72.54
C LEU A 1051 16.75 113.38 73.89
N LYS A 1052 17.54 112.32 74.11
CA LYS A 1052 18.39 112.18 75.30
C LYS A 1052 19.58 113.15 75.30
N SER A 1053 20.06 113.67 74.18
CA SER A 1053 21.13 114.68 74.13
C SER A 1053 20.60 116.09 74.40
N ALA A 1054 19.37 116.38 73.94
CA ALA A 1054 18.58 117.51 74.43
C ALA A 1054 18.28 117.38 75.93
N GLN A 1055 17.91 116.18 76.40
CA GLN A 1055 17.63 115.91 77.81
C GLN A 1055 18.89 115.88 78.69
N THR A 1056 20.07 115.51 78.20
CA THR A 1056 21.34 115.57 78.97
C THR A 1056 22.01 116.95 78.95
N LYS A 1057 21.39 117.95 78.30
CA LYS A 1057 21.58 119.36 78.69
C LYS A 1057 20.76 119.75 79.94
N LEU A 1058 19.96 118.83 80.51
CA LEU A 1058 19.15 119.05 81.70
C LEU A 1058 19.19 117.82 82.65
N VAL A 1059 20.14 117.86 83.60
CA VAL A 1059 20.44 116.86 84.66
C VAL A 1059 21.39 115.72 84.25
N ALA A 1060 22.28 115.39 85.19
CA ALA A 1060 23.31 114.34 85.10
C ALA A 1060 23.23 113.41 86.32
N SER A 1061 23.99 112.30 86.28
CA SER A 1061 24.00 111.16 87.22
C SER A 1061 22.74 110.28 87.18
N SER A 1062 22.77 109.00 87.60
CA SER A 1062 23.79 107.94 87.44
C SER A 1062 23.14 106.60 87.82
N SER A 1063 23.35 105.54 87.03
CA SER A 1063 23.16 104.11 87.37
C SER A 1063 21.94 103.72 88.26
N ARG A 1064 20.78 103.38 87.67
CA ARG A 1064 20.40 102.06 87.12
C ARG A 1064 19.85 101.04 88.14
N SER A 1065 18.58 100.68 88.00
CA SER A 1065 17.90 99.55 88.66
C SER A 1065 16.79 98.97 87.77
N SER A 1066 16.37 97.72 88.08
CA SER A 1066 15.14 97.02 87.63
C SER A 1066 14.90 96.65 86.15
N PHE A 1067 14.60 95.35 85.93
CA PHE A 1067 13.34 94.76 85.40
C PHE A 1067 12.54 95.47 84.27
N ASP A 1068 11.84 94.77 83.35
CA ASP A 1068 11.56 93.33 83.15
C ASP A 1068 11.30 93.01 81.65
N SER A 1069 11.07 91.72 81.32
CA SER A 1069 10.06 91.21 80.36
C SER A 1069 10.58 90.23 79.30
N VAL A 1070 10.41 88.93 79.57
CA VAL A 1070 9.80 88.00 78.60
C VAL A 1070 8.74 87.16 79.33
N ARG A 1071 7.56 87.09 78.73
CA ARG A 1071 6.35 86.43 79.24
C ARG A 1071 6.44 84.89 79.20
N SER A 1072 5.64 84.25 80.08
CA SER A 1072 5.33 82.81 80.15
C SER A 1072 5.09 82.12 78.80
N GLY A 1073 5.28 80.79 78.67
CA GLY A 1073 5.42 79.76 79.71
C GLY A 1073 6.36 78.61 79.31
N SER A 1074 6.85 77.78 80.22
CA SER A 1074 6.12 76.86 81.13
C SER A 1074 6.00 75.44 80.54
N ASN A 1075 7.03 74.61 80.78
CA ASN A 1075 6.77 73.29 81.35
C ASN A 1075 7.95 72.85 82.24
N GLY A 1076 7.69 71.98 83.21
CA GLY A 1076 8.62 71.66 84.30
C GLY A 1076 9.59 70.51 84.04
N SER A 1077 10.71 70.54 84.77
CA SER A 1077 11.42 69.36 85.26
C SER A 1077 10.70 68.81 86.54
N PRO A 1078 11.04 67.63 87.11
CA PRO A 1078 12.11 66.70 86.74
C PRO A 1078 11.75 65.18 86.77
N ALA A 1079 12.74 64.35 86.41
CA ALA A 1079 13.09 63.03 86.99
C ALA A 1079 12.16 61.79 86.88
N ALA A 1080 12.84 60.64 86.73
CA ALA A 1080 12.38 59.25 86.95
C ALA A 1080 11.27 58.70 86.01
N ALA A 1081 11.24 57.42 85.63
CA ALA A 1081 12.19 56.30 85.78
C ALA A 1081 12.29 55.57 84.42
N GLY A 1082 13.41 54.96 84.03
CA GLY A 1082 13.89 53.71 84.64
C GLY A 1082 13.41 52.50 83.84
N ALA A 1083 13.87 52.37 82.60
CA ALA A 1083 13.64 51.18 81.76
C ALA A 1083 14.77 50.15 82.04
N PRO A 1084 14.46 48.94 82.54
CA PRO A 1084 15.48 48.01 82.99
C PRO A 1084 16.12 47.21 81.84
N ASP A 1085 17.44 47.34 81.75
CA ASP A 1085 18.39 46.24 81.55
C ASP A 1085 18.00 45.15 80.53
N THR A 1086 18.33 45.42 79.26
CA THR A 1086 18.26 44.43 78.16
C THR A 1086 19.24 43.27 78.31
N VAL A 1087 20.27 43.38 79.16
CA VAL A 1087 21.20 42.28 79.46
C VAL A 1087 20.56 41.31 80.43
N TYR A 1088 19.89 41.80 81.48
CA TYR A 1088 19.10 40.98 82.41
C TYR A 1088 17.93 40.29 81.70
N LEU A 1089 17.20 40.99 80.82
CA LEU A 1089 16.15 40.40 79.99
C LEU A 1089 16.70 39.29 79.08
N LYS A 1090 17.85 39.51 78.43
CA LYS A 1090 18.52 38.49 77.61
C LYS A 1090 18.90 37.26 78.43
N THR A 1091 19.45 37.46 79.63
CA THR A 1091 19.83 36.36 80.54
C THR A 1091 18.60 35.56 81.00
N ILE A 1092 17.50 36.21 81.38
CA ILE A 1092 16.25 35.52 81.76
C ILE A 1092 15.66 34.73 80.59
N LEU A 1093 15.61 35.29 79.38
CA LEU A 1093 15.12 34.58 78.20
C LEU A 1093 16.00 33.38 77.83
N LEU A 1094 17.32 33.47 78.01
CA LEU A 1094 18.23 32.35 77.80
C LEU A 1094 18.02 31.25 78.86
N GLN A 1095 17.94 31.63 80.15
CA GLN A 1095 17.68 30.73 81.27
C GLN A 1095 16.35 29.97 81.11
N PHE A 1096 15.31 30.66 80.63
CA PHE A 1096 13.99 30.10 80.34
C PHE A 1096 14.02 29.06 79.22
N LEU A 1097 14.82 29.28 78.17
CA LEU A 1097 15.01 28.34 77.07
C LEU A 1097 15.90 27.14 77.45
N GLU A 1098 16.86 27.33 78.36
CA GLU A 1098 17.75 26.29 78.87
C GLU A 1098 17.05 25.33 79.86
N GLN A 1099 16.22 25.86 80.76
CA GLN A 1099 15.60 25.09 81.83
C GLN A 1099 14.55 24.11 81.29
N LYS A 1100 14.82 22.80 81.32
CA LYS A 1100 14.00 21.77 80.64
C LYS A 1100 12.70 21.35 81.34
N ASP A 1101 12.46 21.77 82.58
CA ASP A 1101 11.24 21.40 83.32
C ASP A 1101 10.06 22.35 82.97
N THR A 1102 9.04 21.79 82.31
CA THR A 1102 7.82 22.49 81.88
C THR A 1102 7.05 23.13 83.03
N LYS A 1103 7.09 22.56 84.25
CA LYS A 1103 6.41 23.12 85.43
C LYS A 1103 7.11 24.38 85.94
N LEU A 1104 8.44 24.42 85.88
CA LEU A 1104 9.22 25.60 86.23
C LEU A 1104 9.13 26.69 85.15
N ARG A 1105 9.07 26.34 83.86
CA ARG A 1105 8.74 27.30 82.80
C ARG A 1105 7.38 27.97 83.03
N ALA A 1106 6.34 27.19 83.36
CA ALA A 1106 5.01 27.71 83.60
C ALA A 1106 4.97 28.73 84.77
N GLN A 1107 5.78 28.53 85.83
CA GLN A 1107 5.91 29.48 86.94
C GLN A 1107 6.66 30.77 86.58
N LEU A 1108 7.50 30.75 85.54
CA LEU A 1108 8.23 31.94 85.06
C LEU A 1108 7.40 32.83 84.11
N VAL A 1109 6.33 32.31 83.48
CA VAL A 1109 5.50 33.11 82.54
C VAL A 1109 4.93 34.38 83.18
N PRO A 1110 4.36 34.40 84.41
CA PRO A 1110 3.87 35.63 85.04
C PRO A 1110 4.99 36.60 85.48
N VAL A 1111 6.25 36.15 85.52
CA VAL A 1111 7.41 37.02 85.78
C VAL A 1111 7.83 37.69 84.47
N LEU A 1112 7.89 36.94 83.37
CA LEU A 1112 8.07 37.47 82.01
C LEU A 1112 6.95 38.44 81.63
N GLY A 1113 5.68 38.11 81.93
CA GLY A 1113 4.53 38.98 81.69
C GLY A 1113 4.64 40.34 82.39
N LYS A 1114 5.10 40.36 83.65
CA LYS A 1114 5.39 41.61 84.38
C LYS A 1114 6.59 42.39 83.83
N LEU A 1115 7.61 41.70 83.32
CA LEU A 1115 8.84 42.33 82.82
C LEU A 1115 8.68 42.89 81.40
N LEU A 1116 7.87 42.23 80.56
CA LEU A 1116 7.57 42.60 79.16
C LEU A 1116 6.24 43.34 78.99
N ARG A 1117 5.44 43.49 80.07
CA ARG A 1117 4.08 44.05 80.08
C ARG A 1117 3.11 43.35 79.13
N PHE A 1118 3.09 42.02 79.16
CA PHE A 1118 2.04 41.25 78.47
C PHE A 1118 0.66 41.55 79.04
N ASP A 1119 -0.37 41.47 78.19
CA ASP A 1119 -1.75 41.46 78.65
C ASP A 1119 -2.18 40.06 79.13
N LYS A 1120 -3.36 39.99 79.74
CA LYS A 1120 -3.87 38.76 80.35
C LYS A 1120 -4.23 37.67 79.33
N THR A 1121 -4.40 38.03 78.05
CA THR A 1121 -4.58 37.08 76.94
C THR A 1121 -3.23 36.57 76.40
N ASP A 1122 -2.20 37.40 76.37
CA ASP A 1122 -0.84 37.00 75.98
C ASP A 1122 -0.17 36.12 77.03
N GLU A 1123 -0.39 36.37 78.33
CA GLU A 1123 0.00 35.44 79.39
C GLU A 1123 -0.64 34.04 79.21
N GLN A 1124 -1.92 33.97 78.82
CA GLN A 1124 -2.61 32.70 78.55
C GLN A 1124 -2.07 32.01 77.28
N LYS A 1125 -1.83 32.75 76.19
CA LYS A 1125 -1.18 32.20 74.98
C LYS A 1125 0.19 31.61 75.32
N TRP A 1126 1.00 32.30 76.12
CA TRP A 1126 2.31 31.81 76.57
C TRP A 1126 2.21 30.59 77.49
N GLN A 1127 1.28 30.55 78.44
CA GLN A 1127 1.06 29.37 79.28
C GLN A 1127 0.69 28.14 78.46
N ASN A 1128 -0.20 28.28 77.47
CA ASN A 1128 -0.58 27.18 76.58
C ASN A 1128 0.59 26.77 75.67
N ALA A 1129 1.33 27.74 75.10
CA ALA A 1129 2.51 27.45 74.29
C ALA A 1129 3.58 26.68 75.08
N VAL A 1130 3.84 27.06 76.33
CA VAL A 1130 4.78 26.37 77.23
C VAL A 1130 4.33 24.94 77.55
N GLN A 1131 3.03 24.71 77.78
CA GLN A 1131 2.50 23.36 78.02
C GLN A 1131 2.66 22.43 76.80
N HIS A 1132 2.65 22.98 75.58
CA HIS A 1132 2.87 22.22 74.35
C HIS A 1132 4.35 22.04 73.94
N ILE A 1133 5.32 22.53 74.73
CA ILE A 1133 6.74 22.17 74.57
C ILE A 1133 6.99 20.84 75.30
N GLU A 1134 6.40 19.77 74.77
CA GLU A 1134 6.83 18.40 75.09
C GLU A 1134 8.09 18.09 74.27
N VAL A 1135 9.20 17.86 74.97
CA VAL A 1135 10.47 17.46 74.34
C VAL A 1135 10.37 15.98 73.94
N LYS A 1136 10.74 15.71 72.68
CA LYS A 1136 10.85 14.37 72.11
C LYS A 1136 12.28 13.84 72.19
#